data_AF-A0A0E0M9P7-F1
#
_entry.id   AF-A0A0E0M9P7-F1
#
_cell.length_a   1.000
_cell.length_b   1.000
_cell.length_c   1.000
_cell.angle_alpha   90.00
_cell.angle_beta   90.00
_cell.angle_gamma   90.00
#
_symmetry.space_group_name_H-M   'P 1'
#
loop_
_entity.id
_entity.type
_entity.pdbx_description
1 polymer ?
#
loop_
_entity_poly.entity_id
_entity_poly.type
_entity_poly.pdbx_seq_one_letter_code
_entity_poly.pdbx_strand_id
1 'polypeptide(L)'
;MAINASQCLLLLVAFLVALFILLSLRGGGKRKCGGRSRVPPGPLAVPVLGNLLWLRHSSADLEPLLRRLMARYGPVVSLRVGSHLSIFVADRRVAHVALVERGAALADRPEVTRALLGENGNTITRGNYGPTWRLLRRNLVAETLHPSRARAFAAARSWARRVLVDKLVDGGAVLVDAFRYAMFCLLVLMCFGEWLDEATVRAIGDAQHDWLMYYAKKMKVFAFCPAVTKHIFRGRIQTSLALRRRQKELFMPLINARRERKNQYVHASRSTLPEKETTFEHSYVDTLLDIKLREDGDRALTDDEMVRLCSEFLDAGTDTISSAFQWIMAELVKNPSVQSKLHEEIKATIGDDHEEISEEDTQKMSYLKAVILEGLRKHPPGHFVLPHKAAEDTEVGRYLIPKGATVNFMVAEMGRDEREWENPMQFMPERFLPGGDGEGVDVTGSKGIRMMPFGVGRRICAGLNTAMLHLEYFVANMVSEFEWREIAGEEVDFVEKLEFTTVMAKPLRAQLARCRELHVPCSASPGGGRREACRGHHLQGWCVPPSSSSPSSNSREAGEGKKGEGGNDSKHQLPTRMDNLAILAGVLLLLLPLLVFLRNVTSRQRRLPPGPPAVPLLGNLLWLRHSAADVEPLLLKLFKNYGPVVTLRIGWRLSIFIGMWRTRALIGAGTKLADRPQTATGKLLGVSDHIITRANYGAMWRLLRRNLVSQTLQQSRVDRFAPARVWARRVLMEKLREPSGGGEAPNVMEAFQHAVFCLLLLMCFGERLDEPAVRAIEDSERAWLLYISKKTSVFFFFPWITKHLFRGHLEAGHALLRRQKELFMPLIEARREYKKLASQGQPPARETTFQHSYVDTLLDVKIPEEGNRSLTDGEIITLCS
;
A
#
# COMPACT_ATOMS: atom_id res chain seq x y z
N MET A 1 -52.62 -5.21 -43.79
CA MET A 1 -51.15 -5.26 -44.03
C MET A 1 -50.57 -6.30 -43.10
N ALA A 2 -49.72 -7.22 -43.59
CA ALA A 2 -49.01 -8.16 -42.71
C ALA A 2 -47.81 -7.45 -42.07
N ILE A 3 -47.66 -7.56 -40.74
CA ILE A 3 -46.46 -7.06 -40.04
C ILE A 3 -45.32 -8.00 -40.41
N ASN A 4 -44.28 -7.46 -41.06
CA ASN A 4 -43.19 -8.28 -41.60
C ASN A 4 -42.30 -8.82 -40.45
N ALA A 5 -41.65 -9.97 -40.65
CA ALA A 5 -40.86 -10.63 -39.61
C ALA A 5 -39.77 -9.73 -39.01
N SER A 6 -39.21 -8.81 -39.79
CA SER A 6 -38.27 -7.78 -39.33
C SER A 6 -38.90 -6.75 -38.38
N GLN A 7 -40.17 -6.38 -38.59
CA GLN A 7 -40.92 -5.48 -37.71
C GLN A 7 -41.27 -6.18 -36.39
N CYS A 8 -41.69 -7.45 -36.44
CA CYS A 8 -41.89 -8.28 -35.24
C CYS A 8 -40.59 -8.42 -34.43
N LEU A 9 -39.45 -8.64 -35.10
CA LEU A 9 -38.14 -8.70 -34.44
C LEU A 9 -37.74 -7.36 -33.81
N LEU A 10 -37.96 -6.23 -34.50
CA LEU A 10 -37.71 -4.89 -33.95
C LEU A 10 -38.58 -4.59 -32.72
N LEU A 11 -39.88 -4.94 -32.76
CA LEU A 11 -40.79 -4.80 -31.63
C LEU A 11 -40.39 -5.70 -30.45
N LEU A 12 -39.97 -6.94 -30.71
CA LEU A 12 -39.47 -7.86 -29.69
C LEU A 12 -38.19 -7.32 -29.03
N VAL A 13 -37.24 -6.79 -29.81
CA VAL A 13 -36.01 -6.18 -29.29
C VAL A 13 -36.32 -4.92 -28.47
N ALA A 14 -37.20 -4.04 -28.95
CA ALA A 14 -37.66 -2.87 -28.20
C ALA A 14 -38.34 -3.26 -26.87
N PHE A 15 -39.21 -4.27 -26.88
CA PHE A 15 -39.87 -4.78 -25.68
C PHE A 15 -38.87 -5.37 -24.68
N LEU A 16 -37.91 -6.20 -25.14
CA LEU A 16 -36.87 -6.76 -24.29
C LEU A 16 -35.95 -5.70 -23.69
N VAL A 17 -35.60 -4.65 -24.44
CA VAL A 17 -34.83 -3.49 -23.93
C VAL A 17 -35.65 -2.71 -22.90
N ALA A 18 -36.92 -2.42 -23.16
CA ALA A 18 -37.80 -1.73 -22.20
C ALA A 18 -38.00 -2.55 -20.92
N LEU A 19 -38.21 -3.86 -21.02
CA LEU A 19 -38.32 -4.78 -19.89
C LEU A 19 -37.02 -4.84 -19.09
N PHE A 20 -35.86 -4.89 -19.75
CA PHE A 20 -34.54 -4.86 -19.10
C PHE A 20 -34.30 -3.55 -18.34
N ILE A 21 -34.72 -2.41 -18.89
CA ILE A 21 -34.69 -1.11 -18.21
C ILE A 21 -35.61 -1.11 -16.98
N LEU A 22 -36.86 -1.57 -17.11
CA LEU A 22 -37.83 -1.65 -16.01
C LEU A 22 -37.37 -2.56 -14.87
N LEU A 23 -36.80 -3.73 -15.20
CA LEU A 23 -36.22 -4.65 -14.22
C LEU A 23 -34.97 -4.05 -13.53
N SER A 24 -34.11 -3.38 -14.30
CA SER A 24 -32.94 -2.66 -13.76
C SER A 24 -33.34 -1.55 -12.79
N LEU A 25 -34.43 -0.83 -13.06
CA LEU A 25 -34.99 0.20 -12.17
C LEU A 25 -35.60 -0.41 -10.90
N ARG A 26 -36.29 -1.56 -11.01
CA ARG A 26 -36.82 -2.31 -9.85
C ARG A 26 -35.74 -2.90 -8.94
N GLY A 27 -34.53 -3.13 -9.44
CA GLY A 27 -33.38 -3.58 -8.64
C GLY A 27 -32.91 -2.60 -7.56
N GLY A 28 -33.36 -1.33 -7.58
CA GLY A 28 -33.04 -0.27 -6.61
C GLY A 28 -33.66 -0.42 -5.22
N GLY A 29 -33.65 -1.61 -4.63
CA GLY A 29 -34.28 -1.90 -3.34
C GLY A 29 -33.73 -1.04 -2.19
N LYS A 30 -34.61 -0.25 -1.56
CA LYS A 30 -34.29 0.69 -0.47
C LYS A 30 -33.71 -0.03 0.77
N ARG A 31 -32.38 -0.14 0.88
CA ARG A 31 -31.70 -0.43 2.16
C ARG A 31 -31.95 0.73 3.13
N LYS A 32 -32.76 0.51 4.17
CA LYS A 32 -32.87 1.44 5.32
C LYS A 32 -31.57 1.37 6.14
N CYS A 33 -30.67 2.32 5.93
CA CYS A 33 -29.56 2.59 6.84
C CYS A 33 -29.88 3.81 7.70
N GLY A 34 -29.73 3.68 9.02
CA GLY A 34 -29.64 4.83 9.92
C GLY A 34 -28.27 5.48 9.77
N GLY A 35 -28.21 6.82 9.75
CA GLY A 35 -27.02 7.57 9.36
C GLY A 35 -26.91 7.74 7.83
N ARG A 36 -26.85 9.00 7.36
CA ARG A 36 -26.84 9.34 5.92
C ARG A 36 -25.44 9.20 5.28
N SER A 37 -24.84 8.02 5.34
CA SER A 37 -23.67 7.69 4.51
C SER A 37 -24.12 7.61 3.04
N ARG A 38 -23.53 8.43 2.15
CA ARG A 38 -23.94 8.56 0.74
C ARG A 38 -22.79 8.19 -0.20
N VAL A 39 -23.10 7.60 -1.35
CA VAL A 39 -22.14 7.46 -2.47
C VAL A 39 -21.74 8.88 -2.94
N PRO A 40 -20.49 9.14 -3.37
CA PRO A 40 -20.08 10.47 -3.82
C PRO A 40 -20.98 11.06 -4.92
N PRO A 41 -21.21 12.39 -4.92
CA PRO A 41 -22.07 13.06 -5.88
C PRO A 41 -21.54 12.94 -7.32
N GLY A 42 -22.41 13.12 -8.30
CA GLY A 42 -22.04 13.04 -9.72
C GLY A 42 -23.22 13.35 -10.63
N PRO A 43 -22.98 13.49 -11.95
CA PRO A 43 -24.03 13.70 -12.93
C PRO A 43 -24.96 12.49 -13.04
N LEU A 44 -26.22 12.73 -13.42
CA LEU A 44 -27.23 11.69 -13.58
C LEU A 44 -26.84 10.71 -14.70
N ALA A 45 -26.72 9.44 -14.31
CA ALA A 45 -26.34 8.35 -15.20
C ALA A 45 -27.56 7.79 -15.94
N VAL A 46 -27.47 7.69 -17.27
CA VAL A 46 -28.47 7.01 -18.10
C VAL A 46 -28.45 5.51 -17.77
N PRO A 47 -29.61 4.84 -17.62
CA PRO A 47 -29.64 3.38 -17.44
C PRO A 47 -28.85 2.65 -18.53
N VAL A 48 -28.12 1.59 -18.15
CA VAL A 48 -27.26 0.76 -19.00
C VAL A 48 -26.03 1.46 -19.61
N LEU A 49 -26.16 2.68 -20.17
CA LEU A 49 -25.05 3.44 -20.76
C LEU A 49 -24.18 4.15 -19.71
N GLY A 50 -24.76 4.54 -18.57
CA GLY A 50 -24.10 5.37 -17.57
C GLY A 50 -23.89 6.80 -18.07
N ASN A 51 -22.67 7.31 -17.89
CA ASN A 51 -22.24 8.64 -18.31
C ASN A 51 -21.49 8.60 -19.67
N LEU A 52 -21.61 7.51 -20.43
CA LEU A 52 -20.84 7.30 -21.68
C LEU A 52 -21.04 8.43 -22.72
N LEU A 53 -22.22 9.06 -22.74
CA LEU A 53 -22.51 10.22 -23.60
C LEU A 53 -21.59 11.43 -23.31
N TRP A 54 -21.08 11.56 -22.08
CA TRP A 54 -20.11 12.59 -21.67
C TRP A 54 -18.67 12.18 -21.99
N LEU A 55 -18.42 10.89 -22.24
CA LEU A 55 -17.13 10.29 -22.61
C LEU A 55 -17.05 10.03 -24.13
N ARG A 56 -17.80 10.80 -24.93
CA ARG A 56 -17.85 10.70 -26.40
C ARG A 56 -16.58 11.23 -27.08
N HIS A 57 -15.77 11.99 -26.35
CA HIS A 57 -14.53 12.62 -26.82
C HIS A 57 -13.29 11.90 -26.21
N SER A 58 -12.09 12.39 -26.49
CA SER A 58 -10.83 11.67 -26.27
C SER A 58 -10.52 11.47 -24.78
N SER A 59 -9.52 10.62 -24.46
CA SER A 59 -9.00 10.56 -23.09
C SER A 59 -8.33 11.85 -22.62
N ALA A 60 -8.02 12.77 -23.54
CA ALA A 60 -7.60 14.14 -23.23
C ALA A 60 -8.74 14.97 -22.60
N ASP A 61 -9.99 14.75 -23.00
CA ASP A 61 -11.16 15.52 -22.54
C ASP A 61 -11.63 15.14 -21.13
N LEU A 62 -11.15 14.01 -20.58
CA LEU A 62 -11.54 13.49 -19.28
C LEU A 62 -11.17 14.43 -18.13
N GLU A 63 -9.97 15.03 -18.16
CA GLU A 63 -9.50 15.89 -17.08
C GLU A 63 -10.20 17.26 -17.07
N PRO A 64 -10.36 17.99 -18.20
CA PRO A 64 -11.23 19.15 -18.29
C PRO A 64 -12.69 18.85 -17.89
N LEU A 65 -13.22 17.66 -18.23
CA LEU A 65 -14.53 17.22 -17.77
C LEU A 65 -14.58 17.04 -16.24
N LEU A 66 -13.57 16.40 -15.65
CA LEU A 66 -13.49 16.20 -14.20
C LEU A 66 -13.38 17.52 -13.45
N ARG A 67 -12.55 18.48 -13.91
CA ARG A 67 -12.46 19.84 -13.34
C ARG A 67 -13.83 20.54 -13.34
N ARG A 68 -14.54 20.55 -14.48
CA ARG A 68 -15.91 21.10 -14.58
C ARG A 68 -16.91 20.41 -13.65
N LEU A 69 -16.79 19.10 -13.45
CA LEU A 69 -17.67 18.35 -12.54
C LEU A 69 -17.31 18.60 -11.06
N MET A 70 -16.03 18.73 -10.71
CA MET A 70 -15.58 19.01 -9.35
C MET A 70 -15.95 20.42 -8.91
N ALA A 71 -15.89 21.40 -9.81
CA ALA A 71 -16.42 22.74 -9.56
C ALA A 71 -17.93 22.73 -9.24
N ARG A 72 -18.71 21.79 -9.82
CA ARG A 72 -20.17 21.68 -9.61
C ARG A 72 -20.58 20.81 -8.43
N TYR A 73 -19.85 19.74 -8.14
CA TYR A 73 -20.24 18.69 -7.17
C TYR A 73 -19.30 18.60 -5.95
N GLY A 74 -18.21 19.37 -5.94
CA GLY A 74 -17.14 19.29 -4.94
C GLY A 74 -16.00 18.33 -5.34
N PRO A 75 -14.88 18.32 -4.57
CA PRO A 75 -13.62 17.66 -4.94
C PRO A 75 -13.63 16.13 -4.88
N VAL A 76 -14.81 15.50 -4.81
CA VAL A 76 -15.00 14.04 -4.89
C VAL A 76 -16.23 13.75 -5.73
N VAL A 77 -16.02 13.20 -6.93
CA VAL A 77 -17.06 12.99 -7.96
C VAL A 77 -17.16 11.51 -8.31
N SER A 78 -18.38 11.01 -8.54
CA SER A 78 -18.61 9.69 -9.12
C SER A 78 -19.09 9.78 -10.58
N LEU A 79 -18.59 8.86 -11.41
CA LEU A 79 -19.04 8.59 -12.76
C LEU A 79 -19.45 7.11 -12.87
N ARG A 80 -20.45 6.81 -13.69
CA ARG A 80 -20.80 5.43 -14.06
C ARG A 80 -20.43 5.16 -15.51
N VAL A 81 -19.82 4.02 -15.79
CA VAL A 81 -19.52 3.53 -17.14
C VAL A 81 -20.08 2.12 -17.25
N GLY A 82 -21.21 1.96 -17.93
CA GLY A 82 -22.01 0.74 -17.82
C GLY A 82 -22.43 0.45 -16.37
N SER A 83 -22.19 -0.78 -15.92
CA SER A 83 -22.42 -1.21 -14.54
C SER A 83 -21.33 -0.73 -13.54
N HIS A 84 -20.17 -0.30 -14.02
CA HIS A 84 -19.04 0.07 -13.17
C HIS A 84 -19.17 1.49 -12.60
N LEU A 85 -18.89 1.63 -11.31
CA LEU A 85 -18.76 2.91 -10.62
C LEU A 85 -17.28 3.31 -10.57
N SER A 86 -16.94 4.50 -11.05
CA SER A 86 -15.62 5.10 -10.96
C SER A 86 -15.70 6.39 -10.15
N ILE A 87 -14.92 6.48 -9.08
CA ILE A 87 -14.85 7.65 -8.19
C ILE A 87 -13.54 8.38 -8.46
N PHE A 88 -13.57 9.70 -8.43
CA PHE A 88 -12.43 10.59 -8.65
C PHE A 88 -12.29 11.51 -7.44
N VAL A 89 -11.08 11.56 -6.87
CA VAL A 89 -10.77 12.25 -5.61
C VAL A 89 -9.65 13.26 -5.86
N ALA A 90 -9.96 14.55 -5.74
CA ALA A 90 -8.96 15.62 -5.66
C ALA A 90 -8.75 16.11 -4.22
N ASP A 91 -9.68 15.82 -3.30
CA ASP A 91 -9.53 16.20 -1.89
C ASP A 91 -8.42 15.38 -1.19
N ARG A 92 -7.36 16.07 -0.76
CA ARG A 92 -6.19 15.49 -0.08
C ARG A 92 -6.51 14.77 1.24
N ARG A 93 -7.56 15.20 1.96
CA ARG A 93 -7.96 14.62 3.26
C ARG A 93 -8.72 13.33 3.02
N VAL A 94 -9.64 13.32 2.05
CA VAL A 94 -10.32 12.10 1.58
C VAL A 94 -9.31 11.11 0.99
N ALA A 95 -8.31 11.59 0.25
CA ALA A 95 -7.23 10.76 -0.28
C ALA A 95 -6.37 10.13 0.83
N HIS A 96 -6.04 10.87 1.90
CA HIS A 96 -5.35 10.34 3.08
C HIS A 96 -6.15 9.21 3.75
N VAL A 97 -7.43 9.48 4.08
CA VAL A 97 -8.32 8.48 4.69
C VAL A 97 -8.44 7.25 3.79
N ALA A 98 -8.52 7.42 2.47
CA ALA A 98 -8.64 6.32 1.51
C ALA A 98 -7.36 5.46 1.40
N LEU A 99 -6.19 6.09 1.20
CA LEU A 99 -4.95 5.41 0.82
C LEU A 99 -4.08 5.00 2.01
N VAL A 100 -4.16 5.74 3.13
CA VAL A 100 -3.39 5.49 4.35
C VAL A 100 -4.25 4.73 5.36
N GLU A 101 -5.30 5.36 5.89
CA GLU A 101 -6.12 4.80 6.99
C GLU A 101 -6.97 3.58 6.55
N ARG A 102 -7.61 3.67 5.39
CA ARG A 102 -8.38 2.59 4.74
C ARG A 102 -7.57 1.84 3.67
N GLY A 103 -6.26 2.10 3.59
CA GLY A 103 -5.42 1.71 2.46
C GLY A 103 -5.50 0.23 2.07
N ALA A 104 -5.70 -0.70 3.02
CA ALA A 104 -5.83 -2.12 2.72
C ALA A 104 -7.15 -2.49 2.00
N ALA A 105 -8.27 -1.80 2.30
CA ALA A 105 -9.57 -2.06 1.70
C ALA A 105 -9.67 -1.51 0.26
N LEU A 106 -8.86 -0.50 -0.07
CA LEU A 106 -8.77 0.12 -1.40
C LEU A 106 -7.48 -0.26 -2.16
N ALA A 107 -6.71 -1.25 -1.71
CA ALA A 107 -5.44 -1.64 -2.33
C ALA A 107 -5.56 -2.63 -3.50
N ASP A 108 -6.75 -3.04 -3.92
CA ASP A 108 -6.93 -3.90 -5.10
C ASP A 108 -6.82 -3.10 -6.42
N ARG A 109 -6.74 -3.82 -7.56
CA ARG A 109 -6.70 -3.23 -8.91
C ARG A 109 -7.89 -3.69 -9.76
N PRO A 110 -8.36 -2.90 -10.75
CA PRO A 110 -9.33 -3.35 -11.75
C PRO A 110 -8.76 -4.48 -12.64
N GLU A 111 -9.56 -5.51 -12.91
CA GLU A 111 -9.06 -6.78 -13.48
C GLU A 111 -9.39 -6.97 -14.97
N VAL A 112 -10.17 -6.06 -15.57
CA VAL A 112 -10.79 -6.23 -16.89
C VAL A 112 -9.77 -6.55 -17.99
N THR A 113 -8.71 -5.73 -18.15
CA THR A 113 -7.70 -5.97 -19.20
C THR A 113 -6.90 -7.24 -18.97
N ARG A 114 -6.66 -7.61 -17.69
CA ARG A 114 -5.90 -8.78 -17.28
C ARG A 114 -6.65 -10.07 -17.61
N ALA A 115 -7.94 -10.12 -17.28
CA ALA A 115 -8.83 -11.26 -17.59
C ALA A 115 -9.03 -11.47 -19.11
N LEU A 116 -8.95 -10.41 -19.92
CA LEU A 116 -9.10 -10.49 -21.38
C LEU A 116 -7.88 -11.09 -22.08
N LEU A 117 -6.68 -10.90 -21.51
CA LEU A 117 -5.42 -11.44 -22.03
C LEU A 117 -5.07 -12.83 -21.45
N GLY A 118 -5.89 -13.37 -20.54
CA GLY A 118 -5.59 -14.62 -19.83
C GLY A 118 -4.47 -14.50 -18.77
N GLU A 119 -4.00 -13.28 -18.50
CA GLU A 119 -2.90 -13.02 -17.56
C GLU A 119 -3.31 -13.37 -16.11
N ASN A 120 -2.46 -14.07 -15.37
CA ASN A 120 -2.69 -14.30 -13.93
C ASN A 120 -2.39 -13.03 -13.09
N GLY A 121 -2.82 -13.03 -11.82
CA GLY A 121 -2.78 -11.85 -10.94
C GLY A 121 -1.41 -11.45 -10.38
N ASN A 122 -0.33 -12.12 -10.79
CA ASN A 122 0.93 -12.15 -10.03
C ASN A 122 1.92 -11.09 -10.55
N THR A 123 1.56 -9.82 -10.37
CA THR A 123 2.36 -8.62 -10.72
C THR A 123 2.18 -7.54 -9.65
N ILE A 124 3.18 -6.65 -9.48
CA ILE A 124 3.24 -5.60 -8.46
C ILE A 124 2.32 -4.43 -8.84
N THR A 125 2.25 -4.04 -10.12
CA THR A 125 1.43 -2.91 -10.60
C THR A 125 -0.06 -3.27 -10.68
N ARG A 126 -0.39 -4.42 -11.28
CA ARG A 126 -1.75 -4.85 -11.69
C ARG A 126 -2.36 -5.98 -10.85
N GLY A 127 -1.59 -6.62 -9.97
CA GLY A 127 -2.11 -7.63 -9.04
C GLY A 127 -3.01 -7.06 -7.93
N ASN A 128 -3.86 -7.91 -7.33
CA ASN A 128 -4.69 -7.57 -6.16
C ASN A 128 -3.86 -7.61 -4.85
N TYR A 129 -4.37 -7.01 -3.77
CA TYR A 129 -3.66 -6.95 -2.48
C TYR A 129 -3.75 -8.30 -1.73
N GLY A 130 -2.61 -8.98 -1.59
CA GLY A 130 -2.49 -10.29 -0.94
C GLY A 130 -1.04 -10.64 -0.58
N PRO A 131 -0.74 -11.84 -0.05
CA PRO A 131 0.63 -12.30 0.16
C PRO A 131 1.47 -12.35 -1.11
N THR A 132 1.01 -12.94 -2.22
CA THR A 132 1.80 -12.99 -3.47
C THR A 132 2.22 -11.59 -3.92
N TRP A 133 1.32 -10.62 -3.90
CA TRP A 133 1.67 -9.22 -4.17
C TRP A 133 2.65 -8.63 -3.14
N ARG A 134 2.48 -8.91 -1.83
CA ARG A 134 3.42 -8.45 -0.78
C ARG A 134 4.80 -9.10 -0.91
N LEU A 135 4.87 -10.34 -1.38
CA LEU A 135 6.10 -11.10 -1.61
C LEU A 135 6.86 -10.51 -2.80
N LEU A 136 6.22 -10.40 -3.95
CA LEU A 136 6.78 -9.78 -5.17
C LEU A 136 7.25 -8.35 -4.89
N ARG A 137 6.42 -7.52 -4.24
CA ARG A 137 6.82 -6.16 -3.86
C ARG A 137 7.98 -6.15 -2.87
N ARG A 138 7.98 -7.01 -1.84
CA ARG A 138 9.08 -7.06 -0.86
C ARG A 138 10.39 -7.43 -1.54
N ASN A 139 10.39 -8.44 -2.39
CA ASN A 139 11.55 -8.86 -3.15
C ASN A 139 12.16 -7.68 -3.95
N LEU A 140 11.37 -7.03 -4.82
CA LEU A 140 11.83 -5.87 -5.58
C LEU A 140 12.37 -4.73 -4.69
N VAL A 141 11.63 -4.39 -3.62
CA VAL A 141 11.98 -3.26 -2.74
C VAL A 141 13.17 -3.56 -1.82
N ALA A 142 13.39 -4.81 -1.42
CA ALA A 142 14.46 -5.19 -0.51
C ALA A 142 15.76 -5.56 -1.26
N GLU A 143 15.66 -6.33 -2.34
CA GLU A 143 16.83 -6.90 -3.02
C GLU A 143 17.34 -6.05 -4.19
N THR A 144 16.53 -5.17 -4.77
CA THR A 144 16.96 -4.32 -5.91
C THR A 144 16.88 -2.83 -5.59
N LEU A 145 15.74 -2.34 -5.08
CA LEU A 145 15.47 -0.89 -4.93
C LEU A 145 15.79 -0.32 -3.54
N HIS A 146 16.25 -1.14 -2.59
CA HIS A 146 16.69 -0.65 -1.27
C HIS A 146 17.98 0.19 -1.42
N PRO A 147 18.19 1.31 -0.70
CA PRO A 147 19.39 2.13 -0.88
C PRO A 147 20.73 1.37 -0.77
N SER A 148 20.82 0.37 0.12
CA SER A 148 22.02 -0.48 0.25
C SER A 148 22.25 -1.47 -0.90
N ARG A 149 21.24 -1.69 -1.76
CA ARG A 149 21.32 -2.49 -2.99
C ARG A 149 21.44 -1.59 -4.21
N ALA A 150 20.73 -0.47 -4.23
CA ALA A 150 20.76 0.53 -5.29
C ALA A 150 22.18 1.02 -5.59
N ARG A 151 23.01 1.23 -4.54
CA ARG A 151 24.44 1.58 -4.65
C ARG A 151 25.28 0.64 -5.50
N ALA A 152 24.95 -0.65 -5.60
CA ALA A 152 25.69 -1.58 -6.47
C ALA A 152 25.69 -1.06 -7.91
N PHE A 153 24.56 -0.52 -8.36
CA PHE A 153 24.37 0.02 -9.71
C PHE A 153 24.97 1.43 -9.92
N ALA A 154 25.91 1.89 -9.08
CA ALA A 154 26.58 3.18 -9.27
C ALA A 154 27.38 3.23 -10.58
N ALA A 155 28.15 2.18 -10.90
CA ALA A 155 28.85 2.06 -12.18
C ALA A 155 27.90 2.04 -13.39
N ALA A 156 26.70 1.44 -13.23
CA ALA A 156 25.66 1.46 -14.24
C ALA A 156 25.08 2.88 -14.46
N ARG A 157 24.95 3.69 -13.40
CA ARG A 157 24.54 5.10 -13.48
C ARG A 157 25.60 5.98 -14.13
N SER A 158 26.88 5.84 -13.78
CA SER A 158 27.99 6.56 -14.44
C SER A 158 28.12 6.24 -15.93
N TRP A 159 27.93 4.98 -16.31
CA TRP A 159 27.82 4.63 -17.74
C TRP A 159 26.58 5.26 -18.39
N ALA A 160 25.41 5.18 -17.78
CA ALA A 160 24.20 5.78 -18.32
C ALA A 160 24.28 7.32 -18.41
N ARG A 161 25.05 7.98 -17.53
CA ARG A 161 25.39 9.41 -17.62
C ARG A 161 26.21 9.69 -18.88
N ARG A 162 27.26 8.91 -19.14
CA ARG A 162 28.08 9.07 -20.36
C ARG A 162 27.25 8.82 -21.62
N VAL A 163 26.48 7.73 -21.67
CA VAL A 163 25.52 7.47 -22.76
C VAL A 163 24.53 8.62 -22.97
N LEU A 164 24.11 9.31 -21.90
CA LEU A 164 23.29 10.51 -22.03
C LEU A 164 24.07 11.68 -22.63
N VAL A 165 25.25 12.02 -22.09
CA VAL A 165 26.12 13.10 -22.61
C VAL A 165 26.43 12.89 -24.09
N ASP A 166 26.82 11.68 -24.49
CA ASP A 166 27.15 11.32 -25.88
C ASP A 166 25.93 11.57 -26.80
N LYS A 167 24.75 11.05 -26.43
CA LYS A 167 23.51 11.27 -27.22
C LYS A 167 22.97 12.70 -27.15
N LEU A 168 23.44 13.55 -26.23
CA LEU A 168 23.12 14.98 -26.19
C LEU A 168 24.07 15.82 -27.08
N VAL A 169 25.31 15.34 -27.29
CA VAL A 169 26.29 15.97 -28.20
C VAL A 169 26.03 15.54 -29.66
N ASP A 170 25.76 14.25 -29.90
CA ASP A 170 25.40 13.71 -31.22
C ASP A 170 23.97 14.11 -31.65
N GLY A 171 23.08 14.38 -30.69
CA GLY A 171 21.64 14.40 -30.88
C GLY A 171 21.05 15.77 -31.18
N GLY A 172 20.56 15.96 -32.41
CA GLY A 172 19.86 17.18 -32.83
C GLY A 172 18.59 17.49 -32.02
N ALA A 173 18.72 18.41 -31.07
CA ALA A 173 17.67 19.18 -30.37
C ALA A 173 16.61 18.42 -29.53
N VAL A 174 16.17 17.20 -29.85
CA VAL A 174 15.05 16.54 -29.15
C VAL A 174 15.54 15.72 -27.93
N LEU A 175 15.50 16.36 -26.76
CA LEU A 175 16.22 15.89 -25.57
C LEU A 175 15.58 14.67 -24.88
N VAL A 176 14.24 14.52 -24.99
CA VAL A 176 13.50 13.47 -24.28
C VAL A 176 13.85 12.04 -24.71
N ASP A 177 14.26 11.84 -25.97
CA ASP A 177 14.64 10.52 -26.45
C ASP A 177 16.03 10.11 -25.97
N ALA A 178 16.95 11.06 -25.77
CA ALA A 178 18.22 10.81 -25.09
C ALA A 178 17.98 10.44 -23.61
N PHE A 179 17.14 11.20 -22.88
CA PHE A 179 16.74 10.88 -21.51
C PHE A 179 16.09 9.48 -21.41
N ARG A 180 15.17 9.16 -22.34
CA ARG A 180 14.48 7.87 -22.40
C ARG A 180 15.43 6.72 -22.70
N TYR A 181 16.35 6.89 -23.65
CA TYR A 181 17.34 5.88 -24.01
C TYR A 181 18.31 5.59 -22.85
N ALA A 182 18.93 6.62 -22.27
CA ALA A 182 19.86 6.45 -21.15
C ALA A 182 19.20 5.80 -19.92
N MET A 183 17.97 6.18 -19.60
CA MET A 183 17.18 5.54 -18.53
C MET A 183 16.86 4.07 -18.85
N PHE A 184 16.53 3.75 -20.10
CA PHE A 184 16.26 2.37 -20.52
C PHE A 184 17.53 1.50 -20.46
N CYS A 185 18.66 2.01 -20.94
CA CYS A 185 19.98 1.39 -20.82
C CYS A 185 20.30 1.00 -19.36
N LEU A 186 20.17 1.95 -18.43
CA LEU A 186 20.36 1.71 -16.99
C LEU A 186 19.44 0.60 -16.47
N LEU A 187 18.15 0.66 -16.80
CA LEU A 187 17.16 -0.27 -16.26
C LEU A 187 17.23 -1.67 -16.88
N VAL A 188 17.64 -1.80 -18.15
CA VAL A 188 17.97 -3.10 -18.77
C VAL A 188 19.11 -3.79 -18.01
N LEU A 189 20.19 -3.06 -17.71
CA LEU A 189 21.31 -3.57 -16.94
C LEU A 189 20.92 -3.91 -15.49
N MET A 190 20.12 -3.07 -14.82
CA MET A 190 19.57 -3.40 -13.49
C MET A 190 18.64 -4.63 -13.50
N CYS A 191 17.90 -4.84 -14.59
CA CYS A 191 16.92 -5.92 -14.72
C CYS A 191 17.60 -7.27 -14.99
N PHE A 192 18.48 -7.34 -15.99
CA PHE A 192 19.07 -8.58 -16.49
C PHE A 192 20.54 -8.78 -16.11
N GLY A 193 21.28 -7.73 -15.75
CA GLY A 193 22.69 -7.83 -15.37
C GLY A 193 23.65 -8.14 -16.53
N GLU A 194 23.26 -7.88 -17.77
CA GLU A 194 24.12 -8.02 -18.96
C GLU A 194 24.35 -6.64 -19.60
N TRP A 195 25.59 -6.33 -20.00
CA TRP A 195 25.87 -5.17 -20.87
C TRP A 195 25.50 -5.54 -22.31
N LEU A 196 24.51 -4.86 -22.88
CA LEU A 196 23.97 -5.14 -24.22
C LEU A 196 24.33 -4.04 -25.24
N ASP A 197 24.40 -4.41 -26.51
CA ASP A 197 24.66 -3.48 -27.61
C ASP A 197 23.45 -2.56 -27.93
N GLU A 198 23.69 -1.44 -28.60
CA GLU A 198 22.66 -0.44 -28.91
C GLU A 198 21.52 -1.00 -29.78
N ALA A 199 21.76 -1.96 -30.68
CA ALA A 199 20.70 -2.54 -31.51
C ALA A 199 19.79 -3.46 -30.68
N THR A 200 20.35 -4.31 -29.82
CA THR A 200 19.61 -5.14 -28.87
C THR A 200 18.83 -4.30 -27.87
N VAL A 201 19.45 -3.26 -27.28
CA VAL A 201 18.77 -2.34 -26.35
C VAL A 201 17.60 -1.64 -27.02
N ARG A 202 17.77 -1.14 -28.25
CA ARG A 202 16.68 -0.52 -29.03
C ARG A 202 15.55 -1.51 -29.33
N ALA A 203 15.86 -2.72 -29.78
CA ALA A 203 14.85 -3.75 -30.06
C ALA A 203 14.00 -4.12 -28.82
N ILE A 204 14.63 -4.19 -27.64
CA ILE A 204 13.96 -4.40 -26.34
C ILE A 204 13.11 -3.17 -25.96
N GLY A 205 13.65 -1.96 -26.15
CA GLY A 205 12.97 -0.69 -25.89
C GLY A 205 11.71 -0.48 -26.72
N ASP A 206 11.81 -0.71 -28.03
CA ASP A 206 10.66 -0.64 -28.95
C ASP A 206 9.59 -1.67 -28.57
N ALA A 207 9.99 -2.91 -28.21
CA ALA A 207 9.05 -3.95 -27.80
C ALA A 207 8.36 -3.67 -26.45
N GLN A 208 8.98 -2.93 -25.52
CA GLN A 208 8.28 -2.40 -24.34
C GLN A 208 7.34 -1.25 -24.74
N HIS A 209 7.86 -0.22 -25.42
CA HIS A 209 7.11 0.99 -25.72
C HIS A 209 5.90 0.74 -26.64
N ASP A 210 6.03 -0.13 -27.65
CA ASP A 210 4.91 -0.61 -28.49
C ASP A 210 3.81 -1.22 -27.62
N TRP A 211 4.16 -2.15 -26.72
CA TRP A 211 3.19 -2.80 -25.84
C TRP A 211 2.53 -1.80 -24.88
N LEU A 212 3.33 -0.95 -24.24
CA LEU A 212 2.91 0.04 -23.25
C LEU A 212 1.95 1.05 -23.86
N MET A 213 2.29 1.63 -25.02
CA MET A 213 1.46 2.57 -25.74
C MET A 213 0.22 1.92 -26.36
N TYR A 214 0.33 0.68 -26.86
CA TYR A 214 -0.84 -0.07 -27.31
C TYR A 214 -1.83 -0.31 -26.16
N TYR A 215 -1.33 -0.74 -25.00
CA TYR A 215 -2.12 -0.95 -23.80
C TYR A 215 -2.79 0.35 -23.34
N ALA A 216 -2.01 1.43 -23.17
CA ALA A 216 -2.48 2.73 -22.69
C ALA A 216 -3.49 3.40 -23.64
N LYS A 217 -3.36 3.24 -24.96
CA LYS A 217 -4.19 3.95 -25.96
C LYS A 217 -5.32 3.09 -26.52
N LYS A 218 -5.11 1.80 -26.79
CA LYS A 218 -6.07 0.94 -27.53
C LYS A 218 -6.91 0.00 -26.65
N MET A 219 -6.43 -0.39 -25.47
CA MET A 219 -7.14 -1.36 -24.59
C MET A 219 -8.21 -0.73 -23.68
N LYS A 220 -8.22 0.60 -23.51
CA LYS A 220 -9.23 1.33 -22.71
C LYS A 220 -10.69 1.03 -23.13
N VAL A 221 -10.93 0.73 -24.41
CA VAL A 221 -12.28 0.38 -24.94
C VAL A 221 -12.93 -0.80 -24.22
N PHE A 222 -12.13 -1.77 -23.75
CA PHE A 222 -12.65 -2.98 -23.11
C PHE A 222 -13.17 -2.75 -21.69
N ALA A 223 -12.93 -1.57 -21.08
CA ALA A 223 -13.57 -1.19 -19.82
C ALA A 223 -15.11 -1.02 -19.98
N PHE A 224 -15.60 -0.80 -21.21
CA PHE A 224 -17.01 -0.84 -21.53
C PHE A 224 -17.44 -2.26 -21.97
N CYS A 225 -18.48 -2.78 -21.32
CA CYS A 225 -19.13 -4.07 -21.58
C CYS A 225 -18.17 -5.19 -22.11
N PRO A 226 -17.26 -5.73 -21.26
CA PRO A 226 -16.16 -6.58 -21.72
C PRO A 226 -16.59 -7.80 -22.54
N ALA A 227 -17.77 -8.38 -22.27
CA ALA A 227 -18.30 -9.52 -23.00
C ALA A 227 -18.57 -9.20 -24.49
N VAL A 228 -19.12 -8.01 -24.77
CA VAL A 228 -19.43 -7.54 -26.13
C VAL A 228 -18.17 -7.01 -26.81
N THR A 229 -17.39 -6.15 -26.12
CA THR A 229 -16.19 -5.54 -26.71
C THR A 229 -15.11 -6.58 -27.02
N LYS A 230 -14.97 -7.66 -26.24
CA LYS A 230 -14.11 -8.83 -26.57
C LYS A 230 -14.43 -9.43 -27.94
N HIS A 231 -15.68 -9.38 -28.39
CA HIS A 231 -16.10 -9.97 -29.66
C HIS A 231 -16.03 -8.99 -30.83
N ILE A 232 -16.38 -7.72 -30.61
CA ILE A 232 -16.23 -6.67 -31.64
C ILE A 232 -14.75 -6.41 -31.94
N PHE A 233 -13.89 -6.32 -30.92
CA PHE A 233 -12.49 -5.91 -31.07
C PHE A 233 -11.49 -7.08 -30.93
N ARG A 234 -11.85 -8.28 -31.43
CA ARG A 234 -10.97 -9.48 -31.39
C ARG A 234 -9.56 -9.21 -31.90
N GLY A 235 -9.42 -8.48 -33.01
CA GLY A 235 -8.14 -8.07 -33.58
C GLY A 235 -7.25 -7.32 -32.59
N ARG A 236 -7.80 -6.47 -31.70
CA ARG A 236 -7.00 -5.75 -30.70
C ARG A 236 -6.41 -6.67 -29.63
N ILE A 237 -7.14 -7.73 -29.27
CA ILE A 237 -6.65 -8.75 -28.34
C ILE A 237 -5.55 -9.57 -29.02
N GLN A 238 -5.71 -9.91 -30.30
CA GLN A 238 -4.67 -10.59 -31.09
C GLN A 238 -3.39 -9.76 -31.20
N THR A 239 -3.47 -8.45 -31.50
CA THR A 239 -2.31 -7.55 -31.50
C THR A 239 -1.65 -7.47 -30.12
N SER A 240 -2.44 -7.33 -29.04
CA SER A 240 -1.88 -7.25 -27.68
C SER A 240 -1.19 -8.56 -27.24
N LEU A 241 -1.67 -9.71 -27.70
CA LEU A 241 -1.03 -11.01 -27.50
C LEU A 241 0.24 -11.17 -28.37
N ALA A 242 0.25 -10.66 -29.60
CA ALA A 242 1.45 -10.66 -30.45
C ALA A 242 2.58 -9.78 -29.86
N LEU A 243 2.23 -8.60 -29.33
CA LEU A 243 3.19 -7.74 -28.61
C LEU A 243 3.75 -8.43 -27.36
N ARG A 244 2.91 -9.16 -26.59
CA ARG A 244 3.38 -9.99 -25.47
C ARG A 244 4.32 -11.12 -25.90
N ARG A 245 4.15 -11.69 -27.10
CA ARG A 245 5.08 -12.70 -27.65
C ARG A 245 6.44 -12.09 -28.00
N ARG A 246 6.47 -10.97 -28.73
CA ARG A 246 7.71 -10.22 -29.04
C ARG A 246 8.49 -9.84 -27.78
N GLN A 247 7.80 -9.39 -26.72
CA GLN A 247 8.44 -9.16 -25.41
C GLN A 247 9.07 -10.43 -24.83
N LYS A 248 8.36 -11.58 -24.87
CA LYS A 248 8.88 -12.86 -24.37
C LYS A 248 10.06 -13.38 -25.20
N GLU A 249 9.98 -13.29 -26.52
CA GLU A 249 11.03 -13.72 -27.46
C GLU A 249 12.36 -13.00 -27.19
N LEU A 250 12.31 -11.69 -26.91
CA LEU A 250 13.49 -10.89 -26.55
C LEU A 250 13.98 -11.10 -25.11
N PHE A 251 13.08 -11.40 -24.16
CA PHE A 251 13.43 -11.46 -22.73
C PHE A 251 13.90 -12.84 -22.28
N MET A 252 13.40 -13.92 -22.90
CA MET A 252 13.74 -15.29 -22.48
C MET A 252 15.23 -15.65 -22.63
N PRO A 253 15.97 -15.22 -23.67
CA PRO A 253 17.42 -15.45 -23.74
C PRO A 253 18.17 -14.89 -22.53
N LEU A 254 17.88 -13.63 -22.15
CA LEU A 254 18.49 -12.96 -20.99
C LEU A 254 18.13 -13.63 -19.67
N ILE A 255 16.86 -14.01 -19.50
CA ILE A 255 16.37 -14.73 -18.30
C ILE A 255 17.01 -16.13 -18.20
N ASN A 256 17.18 -16.83 -19.32
CA ASN A 256 17.84 -18.13 -19.35
C ASN A 256 19.35 -18.03 -19.05
N ALA A 257 20.04 -17.01 -19.59
CA ALA A 257 21.46 -16.79 -19.27
C ALA A 257 21.71 -16.62 -17.76
N ARG A 258 20.89 -15.83 -17.06
CA ARG A 258 20.96 -15.70 -15.59
C ARG A 258 20.59 -16.99 -14.85
N ARG A 259 19.56 -17.70 -15.32
CA ARG A 259 19.15 -19.02 -14.79
C ARG A 259 20.28 -20.06 -14.91
N GLU A 260 20.98 -20.09 -16.04
CA GLU A 260 22.11 -20.99 -16.31
C GLU A 260 23.33 -20.61 -15.46
N ARG A 261 23.72 -19.33 -15.41
CA ARG A 261 24.81 -18.84 -14.54
C ARG A 261 24.54 -19.18 -13.06
N LYS A 262 23.28 -19.05 -12.61
CA LYS A 262 22.89 -19.40 -11.24
C LYS A 262 22.99 -20.91 -10.96
N ASN A 263 22.58 -21.76 -11.90
CA ASN A 263 22.74 -23.20 -11.78
C ASN A 263 24.23 -23.62 -11.75
N GLN A 264 25.09 -22.96 -12.55
CA GLN A 264 26.54 -23.19 -12.52
C GLN A 264 27.14 -22.88 -11.15
N TYR A 265 26.76 -21.77 -10.50
CA TYR A 265 27.19 -21.44 -9.13
C TYR A 265 26.65 -22.40 -8.04
N VAL A 266 25.62 -23.20 -8.32
CA VAL A 266 25.13 -24.24 -7.39
C VAL A 266 25.97 -25.53 -7.51
N HIS A 267 26.63 -25.76 -8.65
CA HIS A 267 27.39 -26.98 -8.93
C HIS A 267 28.92 -26.79 -8.96
N ALA A 268 29.42 -25.55 -8.97
CA ALA A 268 30.84 -25.23 -8.97
C ALA A 268 31.21 -24.21 -7.87
N SER A 269 32.46 -24.22 -7.43
CA SER A 269 32.95 -23.17 -6.53
C SER A 269 32.86 -21.80 -7.19
N ARG A 270 32.55 -20.76 -6.41
CA ARG A 270 32.51 -19.36 -6.89
C ARG A 270 33.84 -18.90 -7.51
N SER A 271 34.95 -19.58 -7.18
CA SER A 271 36.30 -19.32 -7.67
C SER A 271 36.68 -20.01 -8.99
N THR A 272 35.82 -20.84 -9.59
CA THR A 272 36.18 -21.69 -10.76
C THR A 272 35.34 -21.42 -12.01
N LEU A 273 34.59 -20.33 -12.06
CA LEU A 273 33.82 -19.92 -13.24
C LEU A 273 34.45 -18.67 -13.88
N PRO A 274 34.60 -18.61 -15.21
CA PRO A 274 35.18 -17.45 -15.88
C PRO A 274 34.27 -16.23 -15.70
N GLU A 275 34.82 -15.17 -15.13
CA GLU A 275 34.13 -13.90 -14.99
C GLU A 275 34.04 -13.19 -16.34
N LYS A 276 32.85 -13.20 -16.94
CA LYS A 276 32.57 -12.39 -18.13
C LYS A 276 32.51 -10.91 -17.71
N GLU A 277 33.43 -10.11 -18.23
CA GLU A 277 33.43 -8.65 -18.10
C GLU A 277 32.07 -8.03 -18.51
N THR A 278 31.37 -8.68 -19.45
CA THR A 278 30.05 -8.28 -19.96
C THR A 278 28.88 -8.55 -19.00
N THR A 279 29.07 -9.18 -17.84
CA THR A 279 27.95 -9.66 -17.02
C THR A 279 28.04 -9.27 -15.53
N PHE A 280 27.30 -8.22 -15.18
CA PHE A 280 27.16 -7.62 -13.86
C PHE A 280 26.74 -8.61 -12.75
N GLU A 281 27.25 -8.43 -11.52
CA GLU A 281 27.10 -9.41 -10.42
C GLU A 281 25.63 -9.67 -10.05
N HIS A 282 24.84 -8.61 -9.83
CA HIS A 282 23.50 -8.68 -9.23
C HIS A 282 22.43 -8.02 -10.12
N SER A 283 21.39 -8.77 -10.47
CA SER A 283 20.26 -8.31 -11.31
C SER A 283 18.91 -8.54 -10.63
N TYR A 284 17.85 -7.86 -11.09
CA TYR A 284 16.50 -8.14 -10.61
C TYR A 284 16.09 -9.60 -10.89
N VAL A 285 16.43 -10.15 -12.07
CA VAL A 285 16.13 -11.53 -12.46
C VAL A 285 16.68 -12.57 -11.48
N ASP A 286 17.90 -12.41 -10.96
CA ASP A 286 18.47 -13.38 -10.01
C ASP A 286 17.61 -13.53 -8.75
N THR A 287 17.02 -12.41 -8.31
CA THR A 287 16.13 -12.35 -7.14
C THR A 287 14.75 -12.97 -7.42
N LEU A 288 14.30 -12.96 -8.68
CA LEU A 288 13.04 -13.58 -9.10
C LEU A 288 13.14 -15.11 -9.13
N LEU A 289 14.31 -15.67 -9.48
CA LEU A 289 14.54 -17.11 -9.56
C LEU A 289 14.33 -17.84 -8.21
N ASP A 290 14.51 -17.14 -7.08
CA ASP A 290 14.30 -17.69 -5.73
C ASP A 290 12.85 -17.64 -5.25
N ILE A 291 11.95 -16.96 -5.96
CA ILE A 291 10.57 -16.75 -5.48
C ILE A 291 9.75 -18.03 -5.56
N LYS A 292 9.28 -18.47 -4.38
CA LYS A 292 8.29 -19.55 -4.22
C LYS A 292 6.93 -18.98 -3.82
N LEU A 293 5.89 -19.25 -4.61
CA LEU A 293 4.54 -18.73 -4.42
C LEU A 293 3.75 -19.61 -3.45
N ARG A 294 3.84 -19.26 -2.15
CA ARG A 294 3.20 -19.99 -1.04
C ARG A 294 1.69 -20.17 -1.15
N GLU A 295 0.99 -19.29 -1.88
CA GLU A 295 -0.45 -19.41 -2.13
C GLU A 295 -0.80 -20.46 -3.19
N ASP A 296 0.18 -20.84 -4.02
CA ASP A 296 0.07 -21.74 -5.17
C ASP A 296 0.92 -23.01 -4.95
N GLY A 297 1.04 -23.47 -3.69
CA GLY A 297 1.78 -24.70 -3.35
C GLY A 297 3.30 -24.58 -3.34
N ASP A 298 3.85 -23.41 -2.98
CA ASP A 298 5.29 -23.09 -2.98
C ASP A 298 5.98 -23.29 -4.37
N ARG A 299 5.21 -23.28 -5.46
CA ARG A 299 5.72 -23.34 -6.84
C ARG A 299 6.66 -22.17 -7.17
N ALA A 300 7.55 -22.36 -8.13
CA ALA A 300 8.31 -21.26 -8.74
C ALA A 300 7.42 -20.33 -9.59
N LEU A 301 7.94 -19.15 -9.91
CA LEU A 301 7.37 -18.29 -10.97
C LEU A 301 7.45 -19.00 -12.33
N THR A 302 6.43 -18.82 -13.16
CA THR A 302 6.49 -19.21 -14.57
C THR A 302 7.27 -18.19 -15.40
N ASP A 303 7.78 -18.60 -16.55
CA ASP A 303 8.45 -17.69 -17.49
C ASP A 303 7.56 -16.49 -17.87
N ASP A 304 6.26 -16.71 -18.06
CA ASP A 304 5.31 -15.62 -18.34
C ASP A 304 5.09 -14.69 -17.13
N GLU A 305 5.28 -15.15 -15.89
CA GLU A 305 5.31 -14.28 -14.71
C GLU A 305 6.61 -13.46 -14.67
N MET A 306 7.77 -14.08 -14.88
CA MET A 306 9.07 -13.39 -14.88
C MET A 306 9.15 -12.32 -15.98
N VAL A 307 8.75 -12.62 -17.22
CA VAL A 307 8.74 -11.64 -18.32
C VAL A 307 7.82 -10.46 -18.01
N ARG A 308 6.67 -10.69 -17.35
CA ARG A 308 5.77 -9.60 -16.92
C ARG A 308 6.33 -8.78 -15.75
N LEU A 309 7.10 -9.39 -14.84
CA LEU A 309 7.79 -8.69 -13.75
C LEU A 309 8.95 -7.84 -14.28
N CYS A 310 9.71 -8.35 -15.25
CA CYS A 310 10.76 -7.59 -15.96
C CYS A 310 10.15 -6.43 -16.77
N SER A 311 9.05 -6.69 -17.51
CA SER A 311 8.33 -5.66 -18.26
C SER A 311 7.82 -4.54 -17.34
N GLU A 312 7.16 -4.85 -16.22
CA GLU A 312 6.68 -3.79 -15.31
C GLU A 312 7.80 -3.06 -14.53
N PHE A 313 9.01 -3.63 -14.45
CA PHE A 313 10.20 -2.95 -13.93
C PHE A 313 10.70 -1.89 -14.91
N LEU A 314 10.86 -2.28 -16.19
CA LEU A 314 11.36 -1.42 -17.27
C LEU A 314 10.36 -0.31 -17.62
N ASP A 315 9.09 -0.65 -17.85
CA ASP A 315 8.00 0.30 -18.17
C ASP A 315 7.84 1.37 -17.06
N ALA A 316 7.88 0.94 -15.79
CA ALA A 316 7.64 1.85 -14.66
C ALA A 316 8.82 2.79 -14.39
N GLY A 317 10.05 2.32 -14.61
CA GLY A 317 11.26 3.12 -14.38
C GLY A 317 11.61 4.06 -15.54
N THR A 318 11.27 3.70 -16.79
CA THR A 318 11.74 4.45 -17.97
C THR A 318 10.89 5.69 -18.23
N ASP A 319 9.64 5.52 -18.65
CA ASP A 319 8.76 6.62 -19.11
C ASP A 319 8.37 7.59 -17.99
N THR A 320 8.49 7.21 -16.72
CA THR A 320 8.20 8.09 -15.57
C THR A 320 9.38 9.00 -15.21
N ILE A 321 10.61 8.48 -15.26
CA ILE A 321 11.82 9.26 -14.95
C ILE A 321 12.18 10.17 -16.12
N SER A 322 12.12 9.69 -17.36
CA SER A 322 12.39 10.55 -18.53
C SER A 322 11.38 11.69 -18.68
N SER A 323 10.10 11.45 -18.32
CA SER A 323 9.08 12.51 -18.23
C SER A 323 9.42 13.52 -17.12
N ALA A 324 9.61 13.07 -15.87
CA ALA A 324 9.95 13.95 -14.74
C ALA A 324 11.20 14.79 -15.04
N PHE A 325 12.23 14.17 -15.58
CA PHE A 325 13.50 14.79 -15.91
C PHE A 325 13.33 15.84 -17.01
N GLN A 326 12.61 15.53 -18.10
CA GLN A 326 12.27 16.53 -19.13
C GLN A 326 11.54 17.74 -18.54
N TRP A 327 10.53 17.53 -17.68
CA TRP A 327 9.79 18.64 -17.07
C TRP A 327 10.67 19.50 -16.14
N ILE A 328 11.59 18.91 -15.40
CA ILE A 328 12.56 19.64 -14.56
C ILE A 328 13.52 20.45 -15.45
N MET A 329 14.12 19.83 -16.47
CA MET A 329 15.03 20.56 -17.37
C MET A 329 14.31 21.65 -18.17
N ALA A 330 13.03 21.47 -18.52
CA ALA A 330 12.21 22.50 -19.16
C ALA A 330 12.00 23.73 -18.29
N GLU A 331 11.74 23.53 -16.99
CA GLU A 331 11.68 24.65 -16.03
C GLU A 331 13.06 25.29 -15.80
N LEU A 332 14.15 24.52 -15.78
CA LEU A 332 15.50 25.10 -15.66
C LEU A 332 15.91 25.92 -16.90
N VAL A 333 15.48 25.52 -18.11
CA VAL A 333 15.65 26.31 -19.34
C VAL A 333 14.84 27.60 -19.28
N LYS A 334 13.56 27.55 -18.86
CA LYS A 334 12.70 28.75 -18.83
C LYS A 334 12.94 29.68 -17.63
N ASN A 335 13.62 29.19 -16.59
CA ASN A 335 13.99 29.98 -15.40
C ASN A 335 15.52 30.00 -15.19
N PRO A 336 16.32 30.73 -16.00
CA PRO A 336 17.77 30.73 -15.90
C PRO A 336 18.32 31.09 -14.51
N SER A 337 17.65 31.98 -13.77
CA SER A 337 18.04 32.34 -12.40
C SER A 337 17.95 31.18 -11.40
N VAL A 338 17.07 30.20 -11.63
CA VAL A 338 17.00 28.96 -10.86
C VAL A 338 18.13 28.01 -11.29
N GLN A 339 18.43 27.96 -12.59
CA GLN A 339 19.55 27.19 -13.12
C GLN A 339 20.89 27.66 -12.56
N SER A 340 21.14 28.98 -12.53
CA SER A 340 22.34 29.58 -11.93
C SER A 340 22.49 29.24 -10.45
N LYS A 341 21.44 29.40 -9.63
CA LYS A 341 21.45 29.03 -8.21
C LYS A 341 21.77 27.54 -7.98
N LEU A 342 21.25 26.67 -8.85
CA LEU A 342 21.53 25.23 -8.78
C LEU A 342 22.99 24.92 -9.15
N HIS A 343 23.52 25.56 -10.19
CA HIS A 343 24.92 25.48 -10.57
C HIS A 343 25.86 26.05 -9.47
N GLU A 344 25.46 27.11 -8.78
CA GLU A 344 26.15 27.67 -7.62
C GLU A 344 26.18 26.69 -6.43
N GLU A 345 25.05 26.04 -6.07
CA GLU A 345 25.04 25.00 -5.03
C GLU A 345 25.93 23.80 -5.41
N ILE A 346 25.92 23.39 -6.68
CA ILE A 346 26.79 22.33 -7.21
C ILE A 346 28.26 22.72 -7.03
N LYS A 347 28.68 23.86 -7.59
CA LYS A 347 30.07 24.37 -7.51
C LYS A 347 30.53 24.53 -6.05
N ALA A 348 29.66 25.02 -5.16
CA ALA A 348 29.97 25.15 -3.73
C ALA A 348 30.08 23.80 -2.99
N THR A 349 29.51 22.71 -3.54
CA THR A 349 29.51 21.38 -2.92
C THR A 349 30.70 20.52 -3.34
N ILE A 350 31.16 20.65 -4.59
CA ILE A 350 32.24 19.81 -5.18
C ILE A 350 33.50 20.56 -5.64
N GLY A 351 33.46 21.89 -5.79
CA GLY A 351 34.53 22.64 -6.45
C GLY A 351 34.53 22.47 -7.99
N ASP A 352 35.58 22.98 -8.65
CA ASP A 352 35.66 23.04 -10.12
C ASP A 352 36.31 21.81 -10.78
N ASP A 353 37.10 21.03 -10.03
CA ASP A 353 37.98 19.98 -10.58
C ASP A 353 37.31 18.59 -10.73
N HIS A 354 36.01 18.47 -10.45
CA HIS A 354 35.30 17.18 -10.45
C HIS A 354 34.71 16.81 -11.82
N GLU A 355 34.96 15.57 -12.28
CA GLU A 355 34.47 15.06 -13.56
C GLU A 355 33.01 14.54 -13.52
N GLU A 356 32.56 14.07 -12.36
CA GLU A 356 31.22 13.52 -12.12
C GLU A 356 30.75 13.85 -10.69
N ILE A 357 29.47 14.20 -10.54
CA ILE A 357 28.84 14.40 -9.22
C ILE A 357 28.34 13.06 -8.69
N SER A 358 28.81 12.67 -7.51
CA SER A 358 28.45 11.38 -6.91
C SER A 358 27.06 11.37 -6.24
N GLU A 359 26.53 10.17 -6.02
CA GLU A 359 25.28 9.93 -5.27
C GLU A 359 25.37 10.34 -3.79
N GLU A 360 26.58 10.42 -3.25
CA GLU A 360 26.85 10.91 -1.90
C GLU A 360 26.93 12.45 -1.85
N ASP A 361 27.26 13.13 -2.96
CA ASP A 361 27.30 14.58 -3.06
C ASP A 361 25.91 15.21 -3.22
N THR A 362 25.03 14.59 -4.02
CA THR A 362 23.63 15.07 -4.13
C THR A 362 22.89 15.01 -2.79
N GLN A 363 23.37 14.23 -1.82
CA GLN A 363 22.79 14.22 -0.47
C GLN A 363 23.03 15.53 0.29
N LYS A 364 24.07 16.28 -0.05
CA LYS A 364 24.43 17.59 0.52
C LYS A 364 23.61 18.72 -0.12
N MET A 365 23.30 18.59 -1.41
CA MET A 365 22.59 19.57 -2.23
C MET A 365 21.12 19.69 -1.80
N SER A 366 20.74 20.86 -1.29
CA SER A 366 19.44 21.17 -0.72
C SER A 366 18.49 21.81 -1.75
N TYR A 367 19.01 22.71 -2.58
CA TYR A 367 18.31 23.38 -3.66
C TYR A 367 18.04 22.42 -4.82
N LEU A 368 18.96 21.50 -5.13
CA LEU A 368 18.72 20.38 -6.06
C LEU A 368 17.44 19.62 -5.71
N LYS A 369 17.27 19.25 -4.43
CA LYS A 369 16.09 18.53 -3.94
C LYS A 369 14.85 19.40 -3.98
N ALA A 370 14.99 20.69 -3.69
CA ALA A 370 13.92 21.67 -3.79
C ALA A 370 13.41 21.83 -5.24
N VAL A 371 14.32 21.90 -6.22
CA VAL A 371 14.04 21.93 -7.67
C VAL A 371 13.30 20.66 -8.10
N ILE A 372 13.74 19.48 -7.65
CA ILE A 372 13.12 18.21 -8.00
C ILE A 372 11.74 18.04 -7.35
N LEU A 373 11.57 18.46 -6.09
CA LEU A 373 10.27 18.47 -5.42
C LEU A 373 9.30 19.44 -6.10
N GLU A 374 9.75 20.63 -6.52
CA GLU A 374 8.93 21.58 -7.27
C GLU A 374 8.55 21.04 -8.66
N GLY A 375 9.49 20.40 -9.36
CA GLY A 375 9.21 19.69 -10.61
C GLY A 375 8.16 18.59 -10.44
N LEU A 376 8.28 17.76 -9.40
CA LEU A 376 7.32 16.69 -9.10
C LEU A 376 5.98 17.20 -8.54
N ARG A 377 5.93 18.40 -7.94
CA ARG A 377 4.69 19.07 -7.50
C ARG A 377 3.96 19.71 -8.69
N LYS A 378 4.68 20.53 -9.46
CA LYS A 378 4.14 21.30 -10.59
C LYS A 378 3.80 20.38 -11.76
N HIS A 379 4.68 19.44 -12.12
CA HIS A 379 4.59 18.55 -13.29
C HIS A 379 4.72 17.05 -12.91
N PRO A 380 3.78 16.48 -12.14
CA PRO A 380 3.83 15.07 -11.79
C PRO A 380 3.68 14.18 -13.04
N PRO A 381 4.57 13.18 -13.29
CA PRO A 381 4.52 12.34 -14.50
C PRO A 381 3.21 11.58 -14.74
N GLY A 382 2.32 11.49 -13.75
CA GLY A 382 0.95 11.06 -13.94
C GLY A 382 -0.01 11.89 -13.11
N HIS A 383 -0.95 12.57 -13.76
CA HIS A 383 -2.01 13.34 -13.08
C HIS A 383 -2.95 12.45 -12.26
N PHE A 384 -2.94 11.14 -12.48
CA PHE A 384 -3.66 10.14 -11.71
C PHE A 384 -2.70 9.03 -11.28
N VAL A 385 -2.80 8.59 -10.02
CA VAL A 385 -2.22 7.29 -9.64
C VAL A 385 -2.97 6.15 -10.36
N LEU A 386 -2.30 5.02 -10.58
CA LEU A 386 -2.92 3.82 -11.15
C LEU A 386 -4.26 3.49 -10.43
N PRO A 387 -5.36 3.21 -11.15
CA PRO A 387 -6.68 3.05 -10.54
C PRO A 387 -6.73 2.01 -9.42
N HIS A 388 -7.40 2.36 -8.33
CA HIS A 388 -7.66 1.51 -7.19
C HIS A 388 -9.01 0.81 -7.33
N LYS A 389 -9.20 -0.33 -6.67
CA LYS A 389 -10.48 -1.05 -6.58
C LYS A 389 -10.82 -1.32 -5.12
N ALA A 390 -12.08 -1.07 -4.73
CA ALA A 390 -12.56 -1.42 -3.39
C ALA A 390 -12.75 -2.93 -3.25
N ALA A 391 -12.05 -3.55 -2.30
CA ALA A 391 -12.19 -4.98 -1.97
C ALA A 391 -13.47 -5.27 -1.15
N GLU A 392 -13.96 -4.28 -0.42
CA GLU A 392 -15.15 -4.32 0.44
C GLU A 392 -15.83 -2.94 0.55
N ASP A 393 -17.07 -2.90 1.04
CA ASP A 393 -17.81 -1.64 1.26
C ASP A 393 -17.07 -0.81 2.33
N THR A 394 -16.56 0.36 1.94
CA THR A 394 -15.59 1.16 2.72
C THR A 394 -16.10 2.59 2.94
N GLU A 395 -16.10 3.06 4.19
CA GLU A 395 -16.41 4.46 4.50
C GLU A 395 -15.15 5.32 4.52
N VAL A 396 -15.18 6.42 3.77
CA VAL A 396 -14.10 7.41 3.60
C VAL A 396 -14.68 8.81 3.79
N GLY A 397 -14.36 9.45 4.92
CA GLY A 397 -14.99 10.71 5.33
C GLY A 397 -16.50 10.56 5.42
N ARG A 398 -17.25 11.38 4.69
CA ARG A 398 -18.73 11.34 4.61
C ARG A 398 -19.29 10.38 3.55
N TYR A 399 -18.43 9.62 2.86
CA TYR A 399 -18.81 8.85 1.68
C TYR A 399 -18.72 7.34 1.87
N LEU A 400 -19.68 6.62 1.30
CA LEU A 400 -19.62 5.17 1.13
C LEU A 400 -19.04 4.83 -0.26
N ILE A 401 -17.89 4.16 -0.27
CA ILE A 401 -17.29 3.54 -1.46
C ILE A 401 -17.73 2.07 -1.49
N PRO A 402 -18.63 1.66 -2.39
CA PRO A 402 -19.09 0.27 -2.45
C PRO A 402 -18.03 -0.66 -3.03
N LYS A 403 -18.06 -1.93 -2.63
CA LYS A 403 -17.20 -3.00 -3.13
C LYS A 403 -17.22 -3.07 -4.66
N GLY A 404 -16.04 -3.21 -5.26
CA GLY A 404 -15.85 -3.28 -6.71
C GLY A 404 -15.89 -1.93 -7.42
N ALA A 405 -16.15 -0.81 -6.73
CA ALA A 405 -15.95 0.52 -7.29
C ALA A 405 -14.46 0.75 -7.59
N THR A 406 -14.20 1.40 -8.72
CA THR A 406 -12.88 1.94 -9.06
C THR A 406 -12.72 3.30 -8.38
N VAL A 407 -11.54 3.61 -7.85
CA VAL A 407 -11.21 4.90 -7.22
C VAL A 407 -9.92 5.44 -7.83
N ASN A 408 -9.91 6.70 -8.20
CA ASN A 408 -8.81 7.39 -8.86
C ASN A 408 -8.48 8.65 -8.07
N PHE A 409 -7.20 8.92 -7.83
CA PHE A 409 -6.75 10.07 -7.05
C PHE A 409 -5.98 11.02 -7.95
N MET A 410 -6.37 12.30 -7.95
CA MET A 410 -5.86 13.31 -8.86
C MET A 410 -4.63 13.98 -8.24
N VAL A 411 -3.46 13.55 -8.69
CA VAL A 411 -2.14 13.96 -8.19
C VAL A 411 -1.87 15.42 -8.52
N ALA A 412 -2.12 15.83 -9.77
CA ALA A 412 -1.90 17.20 -10.22
C ALA A 412 -2.80 18.19 -9.47
N GLU A 413 -4.08 17.89 -9.30
CA GLU A 413 -5.01 18.76 -8.55
C GLU A 413 -4.57 18.97 -7.09
N MET A 414 -3.98 17.96 -6.43
CA MET A 414 -3.47 18.10 -5.06
C MET A 414 -2.14 18.88 -5.01
N GLY A 415 -1.24 18.68 -5.98
CA GLY A 415 0.01 19.44 -6.09
C GLY A 415 -0.21 20.90 -6.52
N ARG A 416 -1.34 21.21 -7.15
CA ARG A 416 -1.71 22.53 -7.69
C ARG A 416 -2.85 23.21 -6.92
N ASP A 417 -3.28 22.71 -5.75
CA ASP A 417 -4.38 23.31 -4.96
C ASP A 417 -3.96 24.65 -4.32
N GLU A 418 -4.53 25.74 -4.83
CA GLU A 418 -4.34 27.13 -4.36
C GLU A 418 -4.66 27.34 -2.86
N ARG A 419 -5.35 26.40 -2.22
CA ARG A 419 -5.64 26.44 -0.77
C ARG A 419 -4.50 25.92 0.10
N GLU A 420 -3.51 25.28 -0.52
CA GLU A 420 -2.45 24.52 0.16
C GLU A 420 -1.06 24.85 -0.37
N TRP A 421 -0.96 25.66 -1.42
CA TRP A 421 0.27 26.04 -2.10
C TRP A 421 0.18 27.49 -2.60
N GLU A 422 1.13 28.34 -2.21
CA GLU A 422 1.18 29.72 -2.70
C GLU A 422 1.67 29.78 -4.16
N ASN A 423 1.00 30.57 -5.00
CA ASN A 423 1.30 30.74 -6.43
C ASN A 423 1.59 29.39 -7.15
N PRO A 424 0.65 28.42 -7.13
CA PRO A 424 0.96 27.01 -7.40
C PRO A 424 1.41 26.71 -8.84
N MET A 425 1.17 27.61 -9.79
CA MET A 425 1.61 27.49 -11.19
C MET A 425 2.94 28.21 -11.48
N GLN A 426 3.49 28.97 -10.54
CA GLN A 426 4.88 29.44 -10.61
C GLN A 426 5.82 28.30 -10.20
N PHE A 427 7.04 28.29 -10.76
CA PHE A 427 8.10 27.35 -10.37
C PHE A 427 9.01 28.03 -9.37
N MET A 428 8.86 27.69 -8.09
CA MET A 428 9.55 28.34 -6.97
C MET A 428 10.16 27.27 -6.07
N PRO A 429 11.34 26.70 -6.42
CA PRO A 429 12.04 25.72 -5.59
C PRO A 429 12.21 26.17 -4.13
N GLU A 430 12.43 27.46 -3.90
CA GLU A 430 12.56 28.10 -2.60
C GLU A 430 11.45 27.70 -1.61
N ARG A 431 10.26 27.31 -2.09
CA ARG A 431 9.19 26.82 -1.21
C ARG A 431 9.56 25.60 -0.38
N PHE A 432 10.48 24.75 -0.83
CA PHE A 432 10.89 23.54 -0.11
C PHE A 432 12.10 23.77 0.84
N LEU A 433 12.65 24.99 0.85
CA LEU A 433 13.69 25.41 1.79
C LEU A 433 13.08 25.86 3.15
N PRO A 434 13.90 26.04 4.21
CA PRO A 434 13.42 26.53 5.50
C PRO A 434 12.69 27.87 5.38
N GLY A 435 11.51 27.97 6.01
CA GLY A 435 10.61 29.13 5.93
C GLY A 435 9.72 29.18 4.69
N GLY A 436 9.92 28.30 3.70
CA GLY A 436 9.09 28.21 2.50
C GLY A 436 7.76 27.48 2.75
N ASP A 437 6.74 27.77 1.94
CA ASP A 437 5.40 27.20 2.16
C ASP A 437 5.35 25.67 2.00
N GLY A 438 6.34 25.06 1.34
CA GLY A 438 6.55 23.62 1.18
C GLY A 438 7.54 22.97 2.15
N GLU A 439 8.03 23.66 3.19
CA GLU A 439 9.03 23.11 4.12
C GLU A 439 8.59 21.76 4.73
N GLY A 440 9.49 20.77 4.73
CA GLY A 440 9.30 19.50 5.45
C GLY A 440 8.16 18.60 4.94
N VAL A 441 7.66 18.87 3.72
CA VAL A 441 6.56 18.14 3.08
C VAL A 441 6.86 16.65 2.92
N ASP A 442 5.92 15.83 3.38
CA ASP A 442 6.03 14.37 3.37
C ASP A 442 5.38 13.75 2.12
N VAL A 443 6.20 13.47 1.11
CA VAL A 443 5.79 12.78 -0.13
C VAL A 443 5.30 11.34 0.08
N THR A 444 5.46 10.76 1.27
CA THR A 444 4.89 9.44 1.62
C THR A 444 3.44 9.53 2.12
N GLY A 445 2.98 10.74 2.47
CA GLY A 445 1.66 11.01 3.02
C GLY A 445 1.44 10.56 4.46
N SER A 446 2.50 10.16 5.19
CA SER A 446 2.42 9.63 6.56
C SER A 446 2.07 10.71 7.60
N LYS A 447 2.45 11.97 7.36
CA LYS A 447 2.03 13.16 8.13
C LYS A 447 0.74 13.80 7.60
N GLY A 448 0.07 13.18 6.63
CA GLY A 448 -0.96 13.81 5.80
C GLY A 448 -0.46 14.16 4.39
N ILE A 449 -1.37 14.39 3.45
CA ILE A 449 -1.05 14.69 2.05
C ILE A 449 -1.08 16.21 1.81
N ARG A 450 -0.05 16.75 1.15
CA ARG A 450 -0.04 18.05 0.45
C ARG A 450 0.34 17.92 -1.03
N MET A 451 1.23 16.98 -1.35
CA MET A 451 1.47 16.45 -2.70
C MET A 451 1.61 14.92 -2.61
N MET A 452 1.44 14.22 -3.73
CA MET A 452 1.58 12.75 -3.78
C MET A 452 2.07 12.22 -5.14
N PRO A 453 3.20 12.72 -5.69
CA PRO A 453 3.69 12.32 -7.03
C PRO A 453 3.93 10.82 -7.18
N PHE A 454 4.35 10.16 -6.10
CA PHE A 454 4.60 8.71 -6.05
C PHE A 454 3.39 7.88 -5.60
N GLY A 455 2.21 8.49 -5.45
CA GLY A 455 1.14 7.92 -4.62
C GLY A 455 1.51 7.87 -3.14
N VAL A 456 0.65 7.30 -2.29
CA VAL A 456 0.88 7.18 -0.84
C VAL A 456 0.37 5.86 -0.27
N GLY A 457 0.71 5.59 1.00
CA GLY A 457 0.16 4.47 1.76
C GLY A 457 0.51 3.09 1.19
N ARG A 458 -0.44 2.14 1.23
CA ARG A 458 -0.17 0.72 0.90
C ARG A 458 0.27 0.46 -0.56
N ARG A 459 0.07 1.42 -1.48
CA ARG A 459 0.34 1.29 -2.92
C ARG A 459 1.23 2.41 -3.47
N ILE A 460 1.93 3.15 -2.60
CA ILE A 460 3.02 4.08 -2.97
C ILE A 460 4.01 3.42 -3.94
N CYS A 461 4.71 4.21 -4.77
CA CYS A 461 5.72 3.71 -5.71
C CYS A 461 6.69 2.71 -5.04
N ALA A 462 7.10 1.67 -5.77
CA ALA A 462 8.09 0.72 -5.26
C ALA A 462 9.51 1.32 -5.28
N GLY A 463 9.84 2.10 -6.30
CA GLY A 463 11.13 2.75 -6.49
C GLY A 463 11.15 4.23 -6.14
N LEU A 464 10.39 4.69 -5.12
CA LEU A 464 10.41 6.11 -4.70
C LEU A 464 11.84 6.61 -4.44
N ASN A 465 12.60 5.87 -3.64
CA ASN A 465 13.97 6.24 -3.29
C ASN A 465 14.90 6.23 -4.52
N THR A 466 14.75 5.22 -5.39
CA THR A 466 15.51 5.08 -6.64
C THR A 466 15.15 6.19 -7.65
N ALA A 467 13.90 6.62 -7.70
CA ALA A 467 13.44 7.70 -8.55
C ALA A 467 14.00 9.05 -8.11
N MET A 468 13.96 9.35 -6.80
CA MET A 468 14.61 10.54 -6.24
C MET A 468 16.13 10.51 -6.52
N LEU A 469 16.80 9.39 -6.23
CA LEU A 469 18.22 9.19 -6.50
C LEU A 469 18.58 9.45 -7.98
N HIS A 470 17.81 8.90 -8.91
CA HIS A 470 18.08 9.08 -10.34
C HIS A 470 17.82 10.52 -10.79
N LEU A 471 16.75 11.17 -10.32
CA LEU A 471 16.51 12.59 -10.63
C LEU A 471 17.58 13.50 -10.02
N GLU A 472 17.97 13.29 -8.77
CA GLU A 472 19.04 14.03 -8.09
C GLU A 472 20.37 13.88 -8.85
N TYR A 473 20.78 12.65 -9.15
CA TYR A 473 22.02 12.35 -9.85
C TYR A 473 22.05 12.89 -11.30
N PHE A 474 21.01 12.65 -12.11
CA PHE A 474 21.03 13.07 -13.52
C PHE A 474 20.80 14.58 -13.69
N VAL A 475 19.96 15.24 -12.89
CA VAL A 475 19.77 16.70 -12.95
C VAL A 475 21.06 17.42 -12.55
N ALA A 476 21.70 17.02 -11.45
CA ALA A 476 22.94 17.65 -11.00
C ALA A 476 24.05 17.53 -12.07
N ASN A 477 24.29 16.31 -12.58
CA ASN A 477 25.32 16.08 -13.60
C ASN A 477 25.02 16.81 -14.92
N MET A 478 23.76 16.94 -15.35
CA MET A 478 23.43 17.67 -16.58
C MET A 478 23.58 19.18 -16.45
N VAL A 479 23.25 19.76 -15.30
CA VAL A 479 23.46 21.19 -15.02
C VAL A 479 24.95 21.51 -14.82
N SER A 480 25.76 20.54 -14.38
CA SER A 480 27.21 20.70 -14.24
C SER A 480 27.98 20.58 -15.55
N GLU A 481 27.51 19.80 -16.52
CA GLU A 481 28.16 19.61 -17.82
C GLU A 481 27.80 20.73 -18.81
N PHE A 482 26.53 21.16 -18.81
CA PHE A 482 26.00 22.12 -19.77
C PHE A 482 25.19 23.25 -19.11
N GLU A 483 25.29 24.45 -19.68
CA GLU A 483 24.30 25.52 -19.55
C GLU A 483 23.18 25.27 -20.58
N TRP A 484 21.93 25.23 -20.10
CA TRP A 484 20.74 24.87 -20.87
C TRP A 484 19.96 26.14 -21.24
N ARG A 485 20.07 26.57 -22.50
CA ARG A 485 19.48 27.82 -23.00
C ARG A 485 18.27 27.57 -23.89
N GLU A 486 17.33 28.52 -23.89
CA GLU A 486 16.14 28.49 -24.74
C GLU A 486 16.50 28.82 -26.21
N ILE A 487 15.90 28.09 -27.16
CA ILE A 487 16.13 28.32 -28.60
C ILE A 487 15.13 29.37 -29.12
N ALA A 488 15.65 30.44 -29.73
CA ALA A 488 14.81 31.50 -30.29
C ALA A 488 13.86 30.96 -31.39
N GLY A 489 12.55 31.13 -31.18
CA GLY A 489 11.51 30.59 -32.06
C GLY A 489 11.06 29.15 -31.74
N GLU A 490 11.78 28.43 -30.89
CA GLU A 490 11.42 27.11 -30.36
C GLU A 490 11.33 27.13 -28.83
N GLU A 491 10.67 28.17 -28.30
CA GLU A 491 10.49 28.41 -26.86
C GLU A 491 9.76 27.25 -26.14
N VAL A 492 10.09 27.09 -24.85
CA VAL A 492 9.58 26.04 -23.96
C VAL A 492 8.07 26.16 -23.78
N ASP A 493 7.35 25.22 -24.37
CA ASP A 493 5.89 25.13 -24.35
C ASP A 493 5.42 24.07 -23.35
N PHE A 494 4.88 24.52 -22.22
CA PHE A 494 4.38 23.66 -21.15
C PHE A 494 2.98 23.06 -21.42
N VAL A 495 2.43 23.16 -22.63
CA VAL A 495 1.15 22.50 -22.98
C VAL A 495 1.26 20.98 -22.80
N GLU A 496 0.39 20.43 -21.95
CA GLU A 496 0.40 19.03 -21.53
C GLU A 496 -0.29 18.11 -22.54
N LYS A 497 0.24 16.88 -22.68
CA LYS A 497 -0.31 15.80 -23.49
C LYS A 497 -0.33 14.50 -22.68
N LEU A 498 -1.50 13.87 -22.58
CA LEU A 498 -1.65 12.60 -21.84
C LEU A 498 -1.39 11.39 -22.76
N GLU A 499 -0.32 10.65 -22.47
CA GLU A 499 0.11 9.44 -23.17
C GLU A 499 -0.03 8.20 -22.25
N PHE A 500 1.08 7.59 -21.84
CA PHE A 500 1.16 6.72 -20.65
C PHE A 500 1.39 7.58 -19.39
N THR A 501 2.37 8.47 -19.46
CA THR A 501 2.61 9.61 -18.57
C THR A 501 2.00 10.90 -19.13
N THR A 502 1.98 11.97 -18.33
CA THR A 502 1.85 13.33 -18.86
C THR A 502 3.20 13.75 -19.44
N VAL A 503 3.22 14.20 -20.69
CA VAL A 503 4.42 14.69 -21.39
C VAL A 503 4.13 16.06 -22.03
N MET A 504 5.17 16.80 -22.39
CA MET A 504 5.02 18.03 -23.17
C MET A 504 4.45 17.72 -24.56
N ALA A 505 3.54 18.56 -25.05
CA ALA A 505 2.94 18.39 -26.38
C ALA A 505 3.93 18.66 -27.51
N LYS A 506 4.88 19.59 -27.29
CA LYS A 506 6.14 19.73 -28.01
C LYS A 506 7.26 19.23 -27.09
N PRO A 507 8.05 18.21 -27.47
CA PRO A 507 9.19 17.77 -26.66
C PRO A 507 10.18 18.90 -26.39
N LEU A 508 10.86 18.87 -25.24
CA LEU A 508 11.85 19.88 -24.89
C LEU A 508 13.00 19.91 -25.91
N ARG A 509 13.32 21.13 -26.35
CA ARG A 509 14.53 21.49 -27.08
C ARG A 509 15.26 22.60 -26.33
N ALA A 510 16.59 22.56 -26.34
CA ALA A 510 17.44 23.59 -25.74
C ALA A 510 18.76 23.68 -26.51
N GLN A 511 19.38 24.85 -26.51
CA GLN A 511 20.78 25.00 -26.88
C GLN A 511 21.63 24.60 -25.67
N LEU A 512 22.57 23.68 -25.88
CA LEU A 512 23.53 23.25 -24.86
C LEU A 512 24.86 23.95 -25.11
N ALA A 513 25.40 24.65 -24.11
CA ALA A 513 26.77 25.13 -24.11
C ALA A 513 27.55 24.41 -23.00
N ARG A 514 28.70 23.78 -23.30
CA ARG A 514 29.50 23.15 -22.24
C ARG A 514 29.99 24.21 -21.26
N CYS A 515 29.77 23.99 -19.97
CA CYS A 515 30.23 24.92 -18.92
C CYS A 515 31.76 25.10 -18.93
N ARG A 516 32.50 24.12 -19.45
CA ARG A 516 33.97 24.11 -19.56
C ARG A 516 34.54 24.92 -20.74
N GLU A 517 33.72 25.43 -21.67
CA GLU A 517 34.18 26.04 -22.94
C GLU A 517 33.82 27.54 -23.10
N LEU A 518 33.31 28.20 -22.05
CA LEU A 518 32.84 29.59 -22.11
C LEU A 518 33.99 30.64 -22.11
N HIS A 519 34.70 30.71 -23.24
CA HIS A 519 35.55 31.84 -23.62
C HIS A 519 35.50 32.12 -25.14
N VAL A 520 34.38 32.67 -25.63
CA VAL A 520 34.24 33.61 -26.77
C VAL A 520 32.75 33.95 -26.97
N PRO A 521 32.33 35.23 -27.00
CA PRO A 521 30.96 35.64 -27.31
C PRO A 521 30.79 36.36 -28.66
N CYS A 522 29.87 35.90 -29.50
CA CYS A 522 29.33 36.58 -30.70
C CYS A 522 28.11 35.81 -31.23
N SER A 523 27.12 36.35 -31.94
CA SER A 523 26.53 37.72 -32.02
C SER A 523 25.15 37.58 -32.72
N ALA A 524 24.36 38.66 -32.89
CA ALA A 524 22.88 38.56 -32.95
C ALA A 524 22.19 38.75 -34.33
N SER A 525 21.15 37.93 -34.58
CA SER A 525 19.90 38.25 -35.33
C SER A 525 20.01 38.53 -36.85
N PRO A 526 18.92 38.88 -37.63
CA PRO A 526 17.45 38.79 -37.42
C PRO A 526 16.59 38.20 -38.59
N GLY A 527 15.28 37.96 -38.38
CA GLY A 527 14.25 38.58 -39.26
C GLY A 527 13.15 37.75 -40.01
N GLY A 528 11.87 38.11 -39.78
CA GLY A 528 10.73 37.99 -40.75
C GLY A 528 9.92 36.68 -40.79
N GLY A 529 8.62 36.64 -41.17
CA GLY A 529 7.62 37.73 -41.35
C GLY A 529 6.41 37.40 -42.25
N ARG A 530 5.18 37.86 -41.90
CA ARG A 530 3.87 37.78 -42.64
C ARG A 530 3.19 36.38 -42.59
N ARG A 531 1.87 36.19 -42.43
CA ARG A 531 0.57 36.82 -42.87
C ARG A 531 0.09 36.44 -44.28
N GLU A 532 -1.06 35.76 -44.39
CA GLU A 532 -2.19 36.15 -45.27
C GLU A 532 -3.50 35.36 -45.01
N ALA A 533 -4.62 35.76 -45.65
CA ALA A 533 -5.96 35.14 -45.48
C ALA A 533 -6.98 35.51 -46.60
N CYS A 534 -7.87 34.58 -46.98
CA CYS A 534 -9.20 34.75 -47.63
C CYS A 534 -10.00 33.42 -47.46
N ARG A 535 -11.34 33.29 -47.32
CA ARG A 535 -12.59 34.00 -47.73
C ARG A 535 -13.26 33.49 -49.03
N GLY A 536 -14.53 33.10 -48.90
CA GLY A 536 -15.54 32.73 -49.93
C GLY A 536 -16.90 32.52 -49.21
N HIS A 537 -17.92 33.41 -49.31
CA HIS A 537 -19.02 33.46 -50.30
C HIS A 537 -19.86 32.15 -50.37
N HIS A 538 -21.21 32.06 -50.30
CA HIS A 538 -22.38 33.00 -50.27
C HIS A 538 -23.67 32.23 -49.77
N LEU A 539 -24.95 32.68 -49.65
CA LEU A 539 -25.69 33.93 -49.96
C LEU A 539 -26.87 34.28 -48.96
N GLN A 540 -28.14 33.90 -49.22
CA GLN A 540 -29.44 34.25 -48.53
C GLN A 540 -30.44 33.05 -48.64
N GLY A 541 -31.67 32.93 -48.08
CA GLY A 541 -32.64 33.74 -47.28
C GLY A 541 -33.79 32.79 -46.77
N TRP A 542 -35.03 33.13 -46.34
CA TRP A 542 -35.74 34.39 -46.01
C TRP A 542 -37.07 34.11 -45.18
N CYS A 543 -38.17 34.86 -45.36
CA CYS A 543 -39.50 34.87 -44.68
C CYS A 543 -40.29 33.51 -44.59
N VAL A 544 -41.14 33.11 -43.60
CA VAL A 544 -42.00 33.73 -42.54
C VAL A 544 -43.31 34.38 -43.06
N PRO A 545 -44.54 34.28 -42.47
CA PRO A 545 -45.25 33.35 -41.54
C PRO A 545 -46.57 32.79 -42.23
N PRO A 546 -47.78 32.53 -41.63
CA PRO A 546 -48.30 32.44 -40.24
C PRO A 546 -49.24 31.23 -39.91
N SER A 547 -49.98 31.35 -38.80
CA SER A 547 -51.00 30.47 -38.18
C SER A 547 -52.33 30.37 -38.99
N SER A 548 -53.36 29.54 -38.68
CA SER A 548 -54.00 29.28 -37.37
C SER A 548 -55.15 28.22 -37.40
N SER A 549 -55.66 27.88 -36.19
CA SER A 549 -57.04 27.44 -35.85
C SER A 549 -57.60 26.04 -36.22
N SER A 550 -58.52 25.62 -35.33
CA SER A 550 -59.38 24.41 -35.26
C SER A 550 -60.76 24.69 -35.95
N PRO A 551 -61.92 23.97 -35.80
CA PRO A 551 -62.30 22.96 -34.78
C PRO A 551 -63.29 21.79 -35.18
N SER A 552 -63.64 20.97 -34.16
CA SER A 552 -64.91 20.19 -34.05
C SER A 552 -65.07 18.94 -34.98
N SER A 553 -66.06 18.03 -34.80
CA SER A 553 -67.25 18.04 -33.93
C SER A 553 -67.68 16.63 -33.42
N ASN A 554 -68.89 16.55 -32.83
CA ASN A 554 -69.59 15.45 -32.16
C ASN A 554 -69.81 14.18 -33.05
N SER A 555 -70.39 13.03 -32.62
CA SER A 555 -71.47 12.82 -31.64
C SER A 555 -71.73 11.34 -31.26
N ARG A 556 -72.32 11.11 -30.05
CA ARG A 556 -73.55 10.31 -29.73
C ARG A 556 -73.76 8.86 -30.25
N GLU A 557 -74.68 8.00 -29.77
CA GLU A 557 -75.50 7.71 -28.54
C GLU A 557 -76.21 6.35 -28.84
N ALA A 558 -76.78 5.51 -27.95
CA ALA A 558 -76.72 5.31 -26.49
C ALA A 558 -77.42 3.96 -26.11
N GLY A 559 -77.25 3.49 -24.87
CA GLY A 559 -78.18 2.55 -24.18
C GLY A 559 -77.70 1.09 -24.03
N GLU A 560 -78.37 0.24 -23.23
CA GLU A 560 -79.13 0.36 -21.96
C GLU A 560 -79.62 -1.07 -21.57
N GLY A 561 -80.07 -1.28 -20.32
CA GLY A 561 -80.62 -2.56 -19.82
C GLY A 561 -79.70 -3.26 -18.81
N LYS A 562 -79.89 -3.18 -17.48
CA LYS A 562 -80.99 -3.70 -16.63
C LYS A 562 -81.25 -5.20 -16.84
N LYS A 563 -81.51 -6.06 -15.84
CA LYS A 563 -81.34 -6.14 -14.36
C LYS A 563 -82.08 -7.44 -13.97
N GLY A 564 -81.67 -8.20 -12.94
CA GLY A 564 -82.43 -9.38 -12.47
C GLY A 564 -81.76 -10.06 -11.27
N GLU A 565 -82.56 -10.61 -10.34
CA GLU A 565 -82.12 -11.06 -9.00
C GLU A 565 -82.81 -12.38 -8.57
N GLY A 566 -82.18 -13.15 -7.66
CA GLY A 566 -82.76 -14.32 -6.94
C GLY A 566 -82.46 -15.72 -7.53
N GLY A 567 -82.37 -16.81 -6.74
CA GLY A 567 -82.32 -16.93 -5.27
C GLY A 567 -82.63 -18.34 -4.72
N ASN A 568 -81.86 -18.82 -3.71
CA ASN A 568 -82.09 -20.04 -2.87
C ASN A 568 -82.13 -21.42 -3.60
N ASP A 569 -82.02 -22.61 -2.97
CA ASP A 569 -81.83 -23.03 -1.55
C ASP A 569 -81.16 -24.44 -1.42
N SER A 570 -80.98 -24.94 -0.17
CA SER A 570 -80.94 -26.37 0.27
C SER A 570 -79.64 -27.05 0.77
N LYS A 571 -79.42 -26.93 2.09
CA LYS A 571 -79.09 -27.96 3.13
C LYS A 571 -78.45 -29.33 2.76
N HIS A 572 -77.43 -29.75 3.53
CA HIS A 572 -77.39 -31.00 4.33
C HIS A 572 -76.29 -30.93 5.43
N GLN A 573 -76.21 -31.90 6.38
CA GLN A 573 -75.74 -31.59 7.76
C GLN A 573 -75.05 -32.75 8.55
N LEU A 574 -73.76 -32.54 8.94
CA LEU A 574 -73.03 -33.12 10.12
C LEU A 574 -72.89 -34.69 10.23
N PRO A 575 -72.14 -35.30 11.21
CA PRO A 575 -71.45 -34.74 12.40
C PRO A 575 -69.98 -35.20 12.71
N THR A 576 -69.38 -34.50 13.69
CA THR A 576 -68.34 -34.94 14.68
C THR A 576 -67.02 -35.63 14.27
N ARG A 577 -65.89 -34.97 14.58
CA ARG A 577 -64.92 -35.43 15.62
C ARG A 577 -63.94 -34.31 16.04
N MET A 578 -64.27 -33.55 17.09
CA MET A 578 -63.37 -32.54 17.69
C MET A 578 -62.95 -32.97 19.10
N ASP A 579 -61.67 -33.32 19.28
CA ASP A 579 -61.02 -33.45 20.59
C ASP A 579 -59.48 -33.34 20.45
N ASN A 580 -58.91 -34.05 19.47
CA ASN A 580 -57.46 -34.12 19.26
C ASN A 580 -56.77 -32.75 19.04
N LEU A 581 -57.47 -31.74 18.51
CA LEU A 581 -56.87 -30.41 18.30
C LEU A 581 -56.56 -29.67 19.61
N ALA A 582 -57.36 -29.84 20.67
CA ALA A 582 -57.12 -29.16 21.94
C ALA A 582 -55.83 -29.71 22.62
N ILE A 583 -55.65 -31.03 22.58
CA ILE A 583 -54.46 -31.71 23.09
C ILE A 583 -53.23 -31.30 22.26
N LEU A 584 -53.35 -31.28 20.93
CA LEU A 584 -52.26 -30.84 20.05
C LEU A 584 -51.85 -29.39 20.30
N ALA A 585 -52.83 -28.49 20.52
CA ALA A 585 -52.59 -27.09 20.87
C ALA A 585 -51.91 -26.93 22.24
N GLY A 586 -52.32 -27.70 23.25
CA GLY A 586 -51.68 -27.72 24.56
C GLY A 586 -50.21 -28.18 24.52
N VAL A 587 -49.93 -29.24 23.75
CA VAL A 587 -48.55 -29.70 23.50
C VAL A 587 -47.74 -28.65 22.74
N LEU A 588 -48.33 -27.97 21.75
CA LEU A 588 -47.68 -26.85 21.07
C LEU A 588 -47.39 -25.67 22.00
N LEU A 589 -48.30 -25.35 22.92
CA LEU A 589 -48.16 -24.28 23.92
C LEU A 589 -47.12 -24.58 25.00
N LEU A 590 -46.82 -25.85 25.30
CA LEU A 590 -45.71 -26.25 26.17
C LEU A 590 -44.38 -26.40 25.41
N LEU A 591 -44.43 -26.84 24.14
CA LEU A 591 -43.25 -26.85 23.26
C LEU A 591 -42.83 -25.43 22.87
N LEU A 592 -43.71 -24.44 22.84
CA LEU A 592 -43.37 -23.05 22.46
C LEU A 592 -42.37 -22.40 23.44
N PRO A 593 -42.57 -22.40 24.77
CA PRO A 593 -41.56 -21.99 25.74
C PRO A 593 -40.27 -22.79 25.65
N LEU A 594 -40.33 -24.12 25.45
CA LEU A 594 -39.14 -24.97 25.32
C LEU A 594 -38.36 -24.65 24.04
N LEU A 595 -39.05 -24.46 22.92
CA LEU A 595 -38.48 -24.05 21.63
C LEU A 595 -38.02 -22.59 21.65
N VAL A 596 -38.65 -21.69 22.40
CA VAL A 596 -38.20 -20.30 22.62
C VAL A 596 -37.01 -20.25 23.57
N PHE A 597 -36.90 -21.17 24.55
CA PHE A 597 -35.72 -21.32 25.40
C PHE A 597 -34.55 -21.88 24.58
N LEU A 598 -34.74 -22.99 23.87
CA LEU A 598 -33.76 -23.55 22.92
C LEU A 598 -33.38 -22.52 21.84
N ARG A 599 -34.34 -21.75 21.32
CA ARG A 599 -34.11 -20.65 20.36
C ARG A 599 -33.46 -19.42 20.99
N ASN A 600 -33.62 -19.13 22.27
CA ASN A 600 -32.86 -18.04 22.91
C ASN A 600 -31.42 -18.49 23.25
N VAL A 601 -31.22 -19.78 23.54
CA VAL A 601 -29.90 -20.41 23.65
C VAL A 601 -29.18 -20.50 22.28
N THR A 602 -29.90 -20.69 21.17
CA THR A 602 -29.31 -20.86 19.81
C THR A 602 -29.44 -19.66 18.87
N SER A 603 -30.30 -18.68 19.16
CA SER A 603 -30.69 -17.59 18.24
C SER A 603 -30.59 -16.17 18.82
N ARG A 604 -29.75 -15.95 19.83
CA ARG A 604 -28.93 -14.71 19.81
C ARG A 604 -27.88 -14.84 18.70
N GLN A 605 -28.33 -14.71 17.45
CA GLN A 605 -27.49 -14.65 16.25
C GLN A 605 -26.64 -13.36 16.25
N ARG A 606 -25.57 -13.37 17.05
CA ARG A 606 -24.30 -12.86 16.55
C ARG A 606 -23.90 -13.80 15.39
N ARG A 607 -23.40 -13.27 14.28
CA ARG A 607 -22.91 -14.06 13.15
C ARG A 607 -21.56 -14.68 13.51
N LEU A 608 -21.59 -15.66 14.41
CA LEU A 608 -20.42 -16.35 14.91
C LEU A 608 -19.94 -17.38 13.87
N PRO A 609 -18.61 -17.57 13.71
CA PRO A 609 -18.05 -18.69 12.97
C PRO A 609 -18.56 -20.05 13.48
N PRO A 610 -18.55 -21.10 12.66
CA PRO A 610 -18.96 -22.44 13.06
C PRO A 610 -18.09 -22.99 14.22
N GLY A 611 -18.61 -23.99 14.93
CA GLY A 611 -17.88 -24.64 16.01
C GLY A 611 -18.72 -25.72 16.71
N PRO A 612 -18.09 -26.53 17.57
CA PRO A 612 -18.76 -27.62 18.27
C PRO A 612 -19.79 -27.12 19.31
N PRO A 613 -20.84 -27.91 19.59
CA PRO A 613 -21.89 -27.56 20.53
C PRO A 613 -21.34 -27.45 21.96
N ALA A 614 -21.69 -26.36 22.64
CA ALA A 614 -21.14 -26.00 23.94
C ALA A 614 -22.05 -26.45 25.10
N VAL A 615 -21.48 -27.15 26.08
CA VAL A 615 -22.19 -27.55 27.31
C VAL A 615 -22.61 -26.30 28.10
N PRO A 616 -23.82 -26.25 28.69
CA PRO A 616 -24.20 -25.17 29.60
C PRO A 616 -23.15 -24.93 30.70
N LEU A 617 -22.94 -23.65 31.06
CA LEU A 617 -21.96 -23.16 32.05
C LEU A 617 -20.47 -23.42 31.74
N LEU A 618 -20.07 -24.65 31.42
CA LEU A 618 -18.68 -25.08 31.18
C LEU A 618 -18.20 -24.87 29.73
N GLY A 619 -19.12 -24.82 28.77
CA GLY A 619 -18.80 -24.75 27.34
C GLY A 619 -18.03 -25.97 26.85
N ASN A 620 -16.98 -25.73 26.08
CA ASN A 620 -16.08 -26.74 25.50
C ASN A 620 -14.87 -27.03 26.39
N LEU A 621 -14.85 -26.53 27.64
CA LEU A 621 -13.70 -26.67 28.56
C LEU A 621 -13.33 -28.14 28.82
N LEU A 622 -14.31 -29.04 28.84
CA LEU A 622 -14.12 -30.49 29.02
C LEU A 622 -13.32 -31.15 27.89
N TRP A 623 -13.15 -30.47 26.75
CA TRP A 623 -12.35 -30.97 25.61
C TRP A 623 -10.86 -30.64 25.77
N LEU A 624 -10.51 -29.70 26.66
CA LEU A 624 -9.14 -29.28 27.00
C LEU A 624 -8.62 -30.11 28.19
N ARG A 625 -8.63 -31.44 28.03
CA ARG A 625 -8.75 -32.38 29.15
C ARG A 625 -7.50 -32.47 30.04
N HIS A 626 -6.28 -32.30 29.51
CA HIS A 626 -5.05 -32.58 30.27
C HIS A 626 -3.91 -31.54 30.16
N SER A 627 -3.66 -30.94 28.99
CA SER A 627 -2.49 -30.05 28.79
C SER A 627 -2.72 -28.90 27.82
N ALA A 628 -1.88 -27.86 27.92
CA ALA A 628 -1.74 -26.84 26.87
C ALA A 628 -1.20 -27.43 25.55
N ALA A 629 -0.45 -28.54 25.61
CA ALA A 629 0.01 -29.28 24.43
C ALA A 629 -1.14 -29.90 23.62
N ASP A 630 -2.28 -30.22 24.25
CA ASP A 630 -3.45 -30.80 23.57
C ASP A 630 -4.17 -29.77 22.67
N VAL A 631 -3.92 -28.48 22.89
CA VAL A 631 -4.65 -27.37 22.25
C VAL A 631 -4.39 -27.34 20.74
N GLU A 632 -3.15 -27.50 20.30
CA GLU A 632 -2.81 -27.44 18.87
C GLU A 632 -3.38 -28.63 18.08
N PRO A 633 -3.18 -29.91 18.48
CA PRO A 633 -3.84 -31.05 17.83
C PRO A 633 -5.36 -30.94 17.82
N LEU A 634 -5.98 -30.45 18.91
CA LEU A 634 -7.42 -30.22 18.99
C LEU A 634 -7.86 -29.14 17.98
N LEU A 635 -7.15 -28.01 17.92
CA LEU A 635 -7.46 -26.93 16.99
C LEU A 635 -7.27 -27.36 15.53
N LEU A 636 -6.21 -28.10 15.19
CA LEU A 636 -6.00 -28.65 13.84
C LEU A 636 -7.16 -29.58 13.43
N LYS A 637 -7.60 -30.47 14.33
CA LYS A 637 -8.78 -31.33 14.11
C LYS A 637 -10.07 -30.52 13.94
N LEU A 638 -10.24 -29.43 14.70
CA LEU A 638 -11.37 -28.52 14.59
C LEU A 638 -11.35 -27.71 13.28
N PHE A 639 -10.20 -27.20 12.85
CA PHE A 639 -10.07 -26.46 11.58
C PHE A 639 -10.35 -27.37 10.37
N LYS A 640 -9.97 -28.65 10.44
CA LYS A 640 -10.32 -29.66 9.42
C LYS A 640 -11.83 -29.91 9.34
N ASN A 641 -12.54 -29.91 10.47
CA ASN A 641 -13.96 -30.28 10.55
C ASN A 641 -14.93 -29.10 10.38
N TYR A 642 -14.57 -27.90 10.87
CA TYR A 642 -15.44 -26.71 10.88
C TYR A 642 -14.91 -25.57 9.98
N GLY A 643 -13.74 -25.73 9.36
CA GLY A 643 -13.11 -24.74 8.50
C GLY A 643 -12.19 -23.75 9.25
N PRO A 644 -11.62 -22.76 8.54
CA PRO A 644 -10.47 -21.98 8.99
C PRO A 644 -10.71 -21.01 10.17
N VAL A 645 -11.95 -20.86 10.62
CA VAL A 645 -12.33 -20.02 11.75
C VAL A 645 -13.33 -20.78 12.61
N VAL A 646 -12.96 -21.05 13.86
CA VAL A 646 -13.74 -21.88 14.79
C VAL A 646 -14.09 -21.10 16.05
N THR A 647 -15.38 -21.08 16.39
CA THR A 647 -15.85 -20.57 17.67
C THR A 647 -15.74 -21.66 18.74
N LEU A 648 -15.02 -21.38 19.81
CA LEU A 648 -15.03 -22.20 21.03
C LEU A 648 -15.51 -21.35 22.20
N ARG A 649 -16.61 -21.77 22.83
CA ARG A 649 -16.99 -21.23 24.14
C ARG A 649 -16.17 -21.96 25.20
N ILE A 650 -15.40 -21.26 26.01
CA ILE A 650 -14.62 -21.87 27.09
C ILE A 650 -15.10 -21.26 28.41
N GLY A 651 -15.80 -22.07 29.21
CA GLY A 651 -16.61 -21.58 30.33
C GLY A 651 -17.58 -20.48 29.92
N TRP A 652 -17.49 -19.34 30.61
CA TRP A 652 -18.26 -18.13 30.30
C TRP A 652 -17.73 -17.30 29.11
N ARG A 653 -16.48 -17.46 28.69
CA ARG A 653 -15.85 -16.62 27.64
C ARG A 653 -16.04 -17.23 26.26
N LEU A 654 -16.22 -16.36 25.26
CA LEU A 654 -16.33 -16.74 23.85
C LEU A 654 -14.99 -16.48 23.16
N SER A 655 -14.31 -17.54 22.72
CA SER A 655 -13.05 -17.47 22.00
C SER A 655 -13.28 -17.81 20.53
N ILE A 656 -12.62 -17.09 19.62
CA ILE A 656 -12.64 -17.37 18.18
C ILE A 656 -11.20 -17.67 17.75
N PHE A 657 -10.97 -18.90 17.33
CA PHE A 657 -9.67 -19.38 16.85
C PHE A 657 -9.62 -19.29 15.33
N ILE A 658 -8.49 -18.84 14.79
CA ILE A 658 -8.31 -18.57 13.36
C ILE A 658 -7.06 -19.32 12.89
N GLY A 659 -7.25 -20.44 12.20
CA GLY A 659 -6.19 -21.34 11.76
C GLY A 659 -5.59 -21.00 10.39
N MET A 660 -6.10 -19.95 9.74
CA MET A 660 -5.72 -19.58 8.38
C MET A 660 -5.55 -18.07 8.27
N TRP A 661 -4.38 -17.65 7.78
CA TRP A 661 -4.05 -16.22 7.62
C TRP A 661 -4.96 -15.49 6.60
N ARG A 662 -5.72 -16.22 5.75
CA ARG A 662 -6.66 -15.68 4.74
C ARG A 662 -7.92 -15.00 5.29
N THR A 663 -8.17 -15.00 6.60
CA THR A 663 -9.38 -14.39 7.20
C THR A 663 -9.36 -12.86 7.11
N ARG A 664 -9.81 -12.33 5.95
CA ARG A 664 -9.86 -10.89 5.60
C ARG A 664 -10.36 -9.98 6.73
N ALA A 665 -11.34 -10.44 7.52
CA ALA A 665 -11.94 -9.69 8.63
C ALA A 665 -10.91 -9.14 9.64
N LEU A 666 -9.80 -9.84 9.88
CA LEU A 666 -8.74 -9.36 10.79
C LEU A 666 -8.02 -8.09 10.27
N ILE A 667 -7.91 -7.93 8.95
CA ILE A 667 -7.10 -6.88 8.33
C ILE A 667 -7.82 -5.52 8.38
N GLY A 668 -9.14 -5.50 8.16
CA GLY A 668 -9.97 -4.30 8.29
C GLY A 668 -10.35 -3.95 9.73
N ALA A 669 -10.43 -4.95 10.63
CA ALA A 669 -10.80 -4.74 12.03
C ALA A 669 -9.59 -4.48 12.97
N GLY A 670 -8.39 -4.24 12.42
CA GLY A 670 -7.12 -4.25 13.17
C GLY A 670 -7.13 -3.49 14.51
N THR A 671 -7.60 -2.25 14.55
CA THR A 671 -7.67 -1.47 15.81
C THR A 671 -8.75 -1.97 16.78
N LYS A 672 -9.87 -2.51 16.27
CA LYS A 672 -10.95 -3.11 17.07
C LYS A 672 -10.58 -4.50 17.64
N LEU A 673 -9.44 -5.05 17.21
CA LEU A 673 -8.86 -6.33 17.66
C LEU A 673 -7.42 -6.15 18.17
N ALA A 674 -6.96 -4.90 18.34
CA ALA A 674 -5.60 -4.61 18.80
C ALA A 674 -5.45 -4.72 20.32
N ASP A 675 -6.57 -4.65 21.05
CA ASP A 675 -6.65 -4.82 22.50
C ASP A 675 -6.21 -6.21 22.97
N ARG A 676 -5.96 -6.35 24.28
CA ARG A 676 -5.54 -7.61 24.90
C ARG A 676 -6.58 -8.04 25.93
N PRO A 677 -7.08 -9.29 25.88
CA PRO A 677 -8.09 -9.74 26.81
C PRO A 677 -7.47 -9.89 28.20
N GLN A 678 -7.78 -8.96 29.11
CA GLN A 678 -7.28 -8.97 30.49
C GLN A 678 -7.46 -10.35 31.13
N THR A 679 -6.34 -10.89 31.64
CA THR A 679 -6.29 -12.22 32.25
C THR A 679 -6.77 -12.13 33.70
N ALA A 680 -7.45 -13.18 34.17
CA ALA A 680 -7.86 -13.23 35.57
C ALA A 680 -6.62 -13.29 36.49
N THR A 681 -5.59 -14.03 36.07
CA THR A 681 -4.31 -14.18 36.77
C THR A 681 -3.59 -12.84 36.96
N GLY A 682 -3.53 -11.98 35.93
CA GLY A 682 -2.90 -10.65 36.04
C GLY A 682 -3.59 -9.77 37.07
N LYS A 683 -4.93 -9.77 37.10
CA LYS A 683 -5.71 -9.04 38.12
C LYS A 683 -5.61 -9.63 39.52
N LEU A 684 -5.49 -10.96 39.65
CA LEU A 684 -5.34 -11.65 40.94
C LEU A 684 -3.94 -11.51 41.54
N LEU A 685 -2.91 -11.34 40.69
CA LEU A 685 -1.50 -11.12 41.08
C LEU A 685 -1.09 -9.63 41.10
N GLY A 686 -2.01 -8.70 40.81
CA GLY A 686 -1.76 -7.25 40.82
C GLY A 686 -0.83 -6.73 39.72
N VAL A 687 -0.55 -7.50 38.67
CA VAL A 687 0.47 -7.16 37.66
C VAL A 687 -0.07 -6.16 36.64
N SER A 688 0.44 -4.93 36.66
CA SER A 688 -0.01 -3.81 35.82
C SER A 688 -0.15 -4.19 34.34
N ASP A 689 -1.28 -3.85 33.71
CA ASP A 689 -1.50 -4.03 32.26
C ASP A 689 -0.87 -2.90 31.42
N HIS A 690 -0.24 -1.89 32.04
CA HIS A 690 0.40 -0.73 31.36
C HIS A 690 1.76 -1.10 30.72
N ILE A 691 1.82 -2.21 29.97
CA ILE A 691 3.03 -2.73 29.32
C ILE A 691 2.77 -3.02 27.83
N ILE A 692 3.80 -2.94 26.97
CA ILE A 692 3.63 -2.99 25.49
C ILE A 692 2.96 -4.29 24.99
N THR A 693 3.08 -5.39 25.73
CA THR A 693 2.50 -6.71 25.40
C THR A 693 1.06 -6.91 25.88
N ARG A 694 0.60 -6.16 26.91
CA ARG A 694 -0.73 -6.29 27.54
C ARG A 694 -1.62 -5.04 27.50
N ALA A 695 -1.07 -3.85 27.25
CA ALA A 695 -1.85 -2.63 27.19
C ALA A 695 -2.80 -2.63 25.97
N ASN A 696 -4.02 -2.15 26.19
CA ASN A 696 -4.99 -1.91 25.13
C ASN A 696 -4.54 -0.78 24.20
N TYR A 697 -5.11 -0.71 23.00
CA TYR A 697 -4.70 0.21 21.94
C TYR A 697 -5.22 1.65 22.20
N GLY A 698 -4.64 2.31 23.21
CA GLY A 698 -4.93 3.68 23.64
C GLY A 698 -3.76 4.65 23.41
N ALA A 699 -3.71 5.80 24.10
CA ALA A 699 -2.49 6.61 24.09
C ALA A 699 -1.37 5.99 24.95
N MET A 700 -1.70 5.34 26.07
CA MET A 700 -0.75 4.53 26.85
C MET A 700 0.14 3.60 26.00
N TRP A 701 -0.45 2.70 25.19
CA TRP A 701 0.33 1.81 24.33
C TRP A 701 1.12 2.56 23.25
N ARG A 702 0.57 3.65 22.69
CA ARG A 702 1.29 4.51 21.72
C ARG A 702 2.48 5.24 22.36
N LEU A 703 2.35 5.69 23.61
CA LEU A 703 3.39 6.36 24.39
C LEU A 703 4.55 5.40 24.69
N LEU A 704 4.25 4.25 25.30
CA LEU A 704 5.23 3.21 25.62
C LEU A 704 5.95 2.73 24.35
N ARG A 705 5.19 2.41 23.28
CA ARG A 705 5.76 2.01 21.99
C ARG A 705 6.62 3.12 21.38
N ARG A 706 6.19 4.38 21.42
CA ARG A 706 6.98 5.51 20.87
C ARG A 706 8.32 5.61 21.61
N ASN A 707 8.30 5.58 22.94
CA ASN A 707 9.49 5.76 23.74
C ASN A 707 10.50 4.61 23.53
N LEU A 708 10.06 3.35 23.56
CA LEU A 708 10.91 2.20 23.22
C LEU A 708 11.50 2.32 21.80
N VAL A 709 10.67 2.69 20.80
CA VAL A 709 11.12 2.76 19.40
C VAL A 709 12.05 3.94 19.15
N SER A 710 11.82 5.14 19.71
CA SER A 710 12.62 6.33 19.39
C SER A 710 13.82 6.55 20.33
N GLN A 711 13.77 6.05 21.58
CA GLN A 711 14.86 6.24 22.54
C GLN A 711 15.76 5.01 22.70
N THR A 712 15.30 3.81 22.32
CA THR A 712 16.06 2.56 22.51
C THR A 712 16.32 1.81 21.19
N LEU A 713 15.32 1.65 20.33
CA LEU A 713 15.41 0.81 19.12
C LEU A 713 15.65 1.57 17.80
N GLN A 714 15.68 2.90 17.80
CA GLN A 714 16.07 3.70 16.63
C GLN A 714 17.56 3.51 16.34
N GLN A 715 17.96 3.46 15.06
CA GLN A 715 19.34 3.13 14.67
C GLN A 715 20.39 3.97 15.43
N SER A 716 20.25 5.30 15.45
CA SER A 716 21.13 6.24 16.16
C SER A 716 21.13 6.13 17.71
N ARG A 717 20.25 5.29 18.28
CA ARG A 717 20.25 4.86 19.69
C ARG A 717 20.90 3.49 19.83
N VAL A 718 20.57 2.55 18.93
CA VAL A 718 21.21 1.22 18.84
C VAL A 718 22.72 1.34 18.62
N ASP A 719 23.18 2.31 17.83
CA ASP A 719 24.60 2.55 17.57
C ASP A 719 25.38 2.93 18.84
N ARG A 720 24.74 3.62 19.80
CA ARG A 720 25.35 3.94 21.11
C ARG A 720 25.70 2.68 21.91
N PHE A 721 24.99 1.57 21.70
CA PHE A 721 25.28 0.27 22.32
C PHE A 721 26.35 -0.56 21.57
N ALA A 722 27.11 0.02 20.62
CA ALA A 722 28.21 -0.68 19.96
C ALA A 722 29.27 -1.24 20.95
N PRO A 723 29.72 -0.51 22.00
CA PRO A 723 30.63 -1.07 23.00
C PRO A 723 30.03 -2.24 23.79
N ALA A 724 28.72 -2.20 24.07
CA ALA A 724 27.99 -3.29 24.73
C ALA A 724 27.98 -4.56 23.85
N ARG A 725 27.79 -4.43 22.52
CA ARG A 725 27.90 -5.55 21.58
C ARG A 725 29.32 -6.13 21.53
N VAL A 726 30.35 -5.28 21.57
CA VAL A 726 31.77 -5.72 21.60
C VAL A 726 32.13 -6.42 22.91
N TRP A 727 31.48 -6.07 24.03
CA TRP A 727 31.58 -6.80 25.29
C TRP A 727 30.81 -8.14 25.26
N ALA A 728 29.56 -8.16 24.81
CA ALA A 728 28.78 -9.40 24.72
C ALA A 728 29.43 -10.45 23.77
N ARG A 729 30.10 -9.99 22.71
CA ARG A 729 30.94 -10.87 21.85
C ARG A 729 32.11 -11.50 22.63
N ARG A 730 32.70 -10.81 23.60
CA ARG A 730 33.76 -11.36 24.46
C ARG A 730 33.20 -12.42 25.41
N VAL A 731 32.10 -12.12 26.10
CA VAL A 731 31.37 -13.08 26.95
C VAL A 731 31.03 -14.38 26.19
N LEU A 732 30.56 -14.26 24.93
CA LEU A 732 30.31 -15.41 24.07
C LEU A 732 31.60 -16.22 23.78
N MET A 733 32.69 -15.56 23.40
CA MET A 733 33.96 -16.22 23.11
C MET A 733 34.64 -16.80 24.36
N GLU A 734 34.37 -16.25 25.54
CA GLU A 734 34.81 -16.76 26.84
C GLU A 734 34.01 -18.03 27.19
N LYS A 735 32.66 -17.99 27.12
CA LYS A 735 31.81 -19.18 27.33
C LYS A 735 32.04 -20.32 26.31
N LEU A 736 32.41 -20.00 25.07
CA LEU A 736 32.81 -21.00 24.07
C LEU A 736 34.23 -21.57 24.28
N ARG A 737 35.01 -21.05 25.24
CA ARG A 737 36.35 -21.52 25.61
C ARG A 737 36.40 -22.20 26.98
N GLU A 738 35.34 -22.12 27.77
CA GLU A 738 35.26 -22.83 29.05
C GLU A 738 35.30 -24.35 28.80
N PRO A 739 36.22 -25.09 29.46
CA PRO A 739 36.35 -26.53 29.26
C PRO A 739 35.11 -27.24 29.78
N SER A 740 34.32 -27.82 28.88
CA SER A 740 33.11 -28.56 29.23
C SER A 740 33.49 -29.82 30.00
N GLY A 741 33.07 -29.90 31.27
CA GLY A 741 33.45 -30.97 32.20
C GLY A 741 32.98 -32.33 31.70
N GLY A 742 33.93 -33.16 31.24
CA GLY A 742 33.66 -34.46 30.60
C GLY A 742 34.24 -34.59 29.19
N GLY A 743 34.71 -33.49 28.57
CA GLY A 743 35.31 -33.53 27.23
C GLY A 743 34.30 -33.47 26.07
N GLU A 744 33.03 -33.18 26.36
CA GLU A 744 32.02 -32.86 25.34
C GLU A 744 32.30 -31.51 24.67
N ALA A 745 31.70 -31.28 23.50
CA ALA A 745 31.79 -30.00 22.81
C ALA A 745 30.92 -28.92 23.51
N PRO A 746 31.38 -27.66 23.60
CA PRO A 746 30.66 -26.61 24.33
C PRO A 746 29.29 -26.31 23.72
N ASN A 747 28.28 -26.15 24.58
CA ASN A 747 26.90 -25.89 24.19
C ASN A 747 26.74 -24.48 23.60
N VAL A 748 26.90 -24.36 22.28
CA VAL A 748 26.83 -23.10 21.52
C VAL A 748 25.50 -22.36 21.75
N MET A 749 24.39 -23.08 21.96
CA MET A 749 23.08 -22.47 22.20
C MET A 749 23.02 -21.80 23.58
N GLU A 750 23.55 -22.44 24.62
CA GLU A 750 23.60 -21.88 25.98
C GLU A 750 24.58 -20.70 26.06
N ALA A 751 25.78 -20.84 25.49
CA ALA A 751 26.75 -19.74 25.42
C ALA A 751 26.17 -18.51 24.68
N PHE A 752 25.41 -18.74 23.60
CA PHE A 752 24.72 -17.68 22.86
C PHE A 752 23.56 -17.06 23.66
N GLN A 753 22.71 -17.88 24.29
CA GLN A 753 21.60 -17.40 25.12
C GLN A 753 22.10 -16.53 26.28
N HIS A 754 23.12 -17.00 27.01
CA HIS A 754 23.72 -16.27 28.11
C HIS A 754 24.37 -14.95 27.65
N ALA A 755 25.15 -14.96 26.56
CA ALA A 755 25.76 -13.73 26.02
C ALA A 755 24.71 -12.71 25.52
N VAL A 756 23.59 -13.17 24.96
CA VAL A 756 22.45 -12.31 24.58
C VAL A 756 21.73 -11.77 25.82
N PHE A 757 21.55 -12.58 26.87
CA PHE A 757 20.92 -12.15 28.11
C PHE A 757 21.76 -11.08 28.84
N CYS A 758 23.08 -11.29 28.93
CA CYS A 758 24.05 -10.29 29.37
C CYS A 758 23.94 -8.96 28.59
N LEU A 759 23.82 -9.01 27.25
CA LEU A 759 23.61 -7.81 26.43
C LEU A 759 22.28 -7.11 26.74
N LEU A 760 21.20 -7.88 26.93
CA LEU A 760 19.88 -7.33 27.27
C LEU A 760 19.87 -6.67 28.65
N LEU A 761 20.49 -7.27 29.67
CA LEU A 761 20.64 -6.66 31.00
C LEU A 761 21.43 -5.34 30.93
N LEU A 762 22.56 -5.34 30.21
CA LEU A 762 23.38 -4.13 30.01
C LEU A 762 22.64 -3.04 29.22
N MET A 763 21.80 -3.39 28.23
CA MET A 763 20.95 -2.43 27.53
C MET A 763 19.77 -1.93 28.39
N CYS A 764 19.22 -2.79 29.25
CA CYS A 764 18.06 -2.50 30.06
C CYS A 764 18.41 -1.60 31.26
N PHE A 765 19.38 -2.03 32.07
CA PHE A 765 19.79 -1.39 33.32
C PHE A 765 21.06 -0.54 33.18
N GLY A 766 21.89 -0.72 32.14
CA GLY A 766 23.09 0.10 31.97
C GLY A 766 24.23 -0.21 32.94
N GLU A 767 24.28 -1.41 33.53
CA GLU A 767 25.39 -1.88 34.36
C GLU A 767 25.81 -3.30 33.93
N ARG A 768 27.08 -3.65 34.11
CA ARG A 768 27.60 -5.00 33.92
C ARG A 768 27.52 -5.76 35.23
N LEU A 769 26.80 -6.88 35.23
CA LEU A 769 26.63 -7.75 36.39
C LEU A 769 27.60 -8.95 36.31
N ASP A 770 27.89 -9.54 37.48
CA ASP A 770 28.61 -10.80 37.63
C ASP A 770 27.73 -12.00 37.25
N GLU A 771 28.35 -13.13 36.86
CA GLU A 771 27.60 -14.31 36.40
C GLU A 771 26.58 -14.86 37.43
N PRO A 772 26.87 -14.92 38.75
CA PRO A 772 25.86 -15.27 39.75
C PRO A 772 24.62 -14.37 39.73
N ALA A 773 24.78 -13.05 39.65
CA ALA A 773 23.66 -12.11 39.53
C ALA A 773 22.91 -12.24 38.20
N VAL A 774 23.63 -12.43 37.08
CA VAL A 774 23.02 -12.69 35.76
C VAL A 774 22.17 -13.96 35.81
N ARG A 775 22.71 -15.09 36.29
CA ARG A 775 21.97 -16.36 36.38
C ARG A 775 20.79 -16.26 37.35
N ALA A 776 20.92 -15.56 38.47
CA ALA A 776 19.80 -15.35 39.40
C ALA A 776 18.63 -14.58 38.76
N ILE A 777 18.92 -13.62 37.87
CA ILE A 777 17.90 -12.92 37.07
C ILE A 777 17.37 -13.82 35.96
N GLU A 778 18.24 -14.57 35.26
CA GLU A 778 17.87 -15.50 34.19
C GLU A 778 16.90 -16.58 34.69
N ASP A 779 17.19 -17.20 35.84
CA ASP A 779 16.33 -18.19 36.48
C ASP A 779 15.02 -17.59 37.01
N SER A 780 15.03 -16.34 37.49
CA SER A 780 13.81 -15.62 37.92
C SER A 780 12.86 -15.40 36.73
N GLU A 781 13.38 -14.86 35.62
CA GLU A 781 12.59 -14.64 34.40
C GLU A 781 12.15 -15.97 33.78
N ARG A 782 13.03 -16.98 33.75
CA ARG A 782 12.69 -18.32 33.25
C ARG A 782 11.62 -18.99 34.11
N ALA A 783 11.69 -18.86 35.44
CA ALA A 783 10.66 -19.38 36.34
C ALA A 783 9.31 -18.65 36.16
N TRP A 784 9.33 -17.34 35.95
CA TRP A 784 8.14 -16.55 35.64
C TRP A 784 7.51 -16.93 34.29
N LEU A 785 8.33 -17.03 33.23
CA LEU A 785 7.92 -17.51 31.90
C LEU A 785 7.34 -18.93 31.95
N LEU A 786 7.94 -19.82 32.74
CA LEU A 786 7.43 -21.17 32.97
C LEU A 786 6.12 -21.19 33.77
N TYR A 787 5.97 -20.31 34.76
CA TYR A 787 4.73 -20.17 35.55
C TYR A 787 3.56 -19.72 34.67
N ILE A 788 3.76 -18.69 33.83
CA ILE A 788 2.69 -18.17 32.94
C ILE A 788 2.39 -19.08 31.73
N SER A 789 3.26 -20.04 31.39
CA SER A 789 3.08 -20.96 30.25
C SER A 789 2.62 -22.37 30.62
N LYS A 790 3.13 -22.97 31.72
CA LYS A 790 2.88 -24.40 32.02
C LYS A 790 1.50 -24.72 32.61
N LYS A 791 0.75 -23.75 33.16
CA LYS A 791 -0.54 -24.02 33.85
C LYS A 791 -1.71 -23.10 33.45
N THR A 792 -1.60 -22.38 32.33
CA THR A 792 -2.59 -21.42 31.84
C THR A 792 -3.74 -22.06 31.05
N SER A 793 -4.65 -22.74 31.77
CA SER A 793 -5.97 -23.15 31.21
C SER A 793 -7.12 -22.79 32.15
N VAL A 794 -7.24 -23.44 33.31
CA VAL A 794 -8.45 -23.36 34.17
C VAL A 794 -8.73 -21.95 34.72
N PHE A 795 -7.68 -21.16 34.97
CA PHE A 795 -7.76 -19.84 35.63
C PHE A 795 -8.60 -18.78 34.90
N PHE A 796 -8.86 -18.93 33.60
CA PHE A 796 -9.52 -17.90 32.79
C PHE A 796 -11.06 -17.81 32.99
N PHE A 797 -11.67 -18.81 33.62
CA PHE A 797 -13.11 -19.07 33.43
C PHE A 797 -14.00 -18.79 34.65
N PHE A 798 -13.47 -18.82 35.88
CA PHE A 798 -14.25 -18.52 37.08
C PHE A 798 -13.42 -17.78 38.15
N PRO A 799 -13.08 -16.48 37.96
CA PRO A 799 -12.13 -15.75 38.81
C PRO A 799 -12.46 -15.75 40.31
N TRP A 800 -13.75 -15.65 40.64
CA TRP A 800 -14.27 -15.73 42.00
C TRP A 800 -13.97 -17.08 42.67
N ILE A 801 -14.24 -18.18 41.99
CA ILE A 801 -13.98 -19.55 42.49
C ILE A 801 -12.46 -19.84 42.55
N THR A 802 -11.69 -19.40 41.55
CA THR A 802 -10.25 -19.73 41.46
C THR A 802 -9.41 -19.05 42.55
N LYS A 803 -9.83 -17.90 43.07
CA LYS A 803 -9.19 -17.25 44.24
C LYS A 803 -9.17 -18.17 45.48
N HIS A 804 -10.20 -18.99 45.65
CA HIS A 804 -10.34 -19.87 46.81
C HIS A 804 -9.80 -21.29 46.56
N LEU A 805 -10.07 -21.90 45.40
CA LEU A 805 -9.60 -23.27 45.11
C LEU A 805 -8.08 -23.40 44.83
N PHE A 806 -7.41 -22.34 44.37
CA PHE A 806 -6.01 -22.44 43.90
C PHE A 806 -5.05 -21.50 44.64
N ARG A 807 -5.31 -21.27 45.94
CA ARG A 807 -4.56 -20.36 46.81
C ARG A 807 -3.03 -20.53 46.72
N GLY A 808 -2.52 -21.74 46.89
CA GLY A 808 -1.07 -22.03 46.81
C GLY A 808 -0.42 -21.71 45.46
N HIS A 809 -1.18 -21.72 44.35
CA HIS A 809 -0.65 -21.32 43.04
C HIS A 809 -0.55 -19.79 42.90
N LEU A 810 -1.46 -19.04 43.51
CA LEU A 810 -1.37 -17.58 43.61
C LEU A 810 -0.24 -17.17 44.57
N GLU A 811 -0.05 -17.90 45.67
CA GLU A 811 1.07 -17.67 46.61
C GLU A 811 2.44 -17.93 45.95
N ALA A 812 2.55 -18.95 45.09
CA ALA A 812 3.73 -19.16 44.25
C ALA A 812 3.94 -18.03 43.20
N GLY A 813 2.87 -17.53 42.57
CA GLY A 813 2.95 -16.38 41.65
C GLY A 813 3.42 -15.11 42.35
N HIS A 814 2.91 -14.83 43.56
CA HIS A 814 3.39 -13.73 44.39
C HIS A 814 4.84 -13.92 44.87
N ALA A 815 5.30 -15.16 45.08
CA ALA A 815 6.70 -15.43 45.43
C ALA A 815 7.65 -15.09 44.27
N LEU A 816 7.29 -15.46 43.04
CA LEU A 816 8.06 -15.10 41.84
C LEU A 816 8.10 -13.58 41.63
N LEU A 817 6.96 -12.87 41.79
CA LEU A 817 6.91 -11.41 41.69
C LEU A 817 7.70 -10.69 42.79
N ARG A 818 7.75 -11.25 44.02
CA ARG A 818 8.66 -10.75 45.06
C ARG A 818 10.12 -10.95 44.65
N ARG A 819 10.49 -12.14 44.15
CA ARG A 819 11.86 -12.43 43.72
C ARG A 819 12.33 -11.54 42.57
N GLN A 820 11.47 -11.31 41.58
CA GLN A 820 11.72 -10.36 40.50
C GLN A 820 11.94 -8.93 41.04
N LYS A 821 11.10 -8.49 42.01
CA LYS A 821 11.27 -7.19 42.66
C LYS A 821 12.58 -7.08 43.45
N GLU A 822 12.95 -8.11 44.23
CA GLU A 822 14.21 -8.17 44.98
C GLU A 822 15.43 -7.97 44.06
N LEU A 823 15.42 -8.57 42.88
CA LEU A 823 16.52 -8.52 41.92
C LEU A 823 16.55 -7.21 41.10
N PHE A 824 15.38 -6.67 40.73
CA PHE A 824 15.30 -5.53 39.81
C PHE A 824 15.35 -4.17 40.52
N MET A 825 14.86 -4.05 41.77
CA MET A 825 14.83 -2.76 42.48
C MET A 825 16.21 -2.13 42.68
N PRO A 826 17.26 -2.84 43.13
CA PRO A 826 18.58 -2.23 43.31
C PRO A 826 19.16 -1.64 42.02
N LEU A 827 18.90 -2.28 40.88
CA LEU A 827 19.34 -1.81 39.56
C LEU A 827 18.57 -0.55 39.11
N ILE A 828 17.27 -0.49 39.41
CA ILE A 828 16.43 0.70 39.12
C ILE A 828 16.83 1.87 40.03
N GLU A 829 17.13 1.61 41.30
CA GLU A 829 17.58 2.61 42.28
C GLU A 829 18.98 3.14 41.93
N ALA A 830 19.93 2.28 41.54
CA ALA A 830 21.23 2.69 41.02
C ALA A 830 21.12 3.61 39.78
N ARG A 831 20.13 3.40 38.90
CA ARG A 831 19.87 4.33 37.78
C ARG A 831 19.17 5.62 38.17
N ARG A 832 18.34 5.63 39.22
CA ARG A 832 17.81 6.87 39.81
C ARG A 832 18.94 7.72 40.40
N GLU A 833 19.86 7.09 41.13
CA GLU A 833 21.03 7.78 41.69
C GLU A 833 21.99 8.25 40.60
N TYR A 834 22.38 7.40 39.65
CA TYR A 834 23.20 7.80 38.50
C TYR A 834 22.62 9.02 37.78
N LYS A 835 21.31 9.04 37.52
CA LYS A 835 20.64 10.16 36.83
C LYS A 835 20.64 11.45 37.66
N LYS A 836 20.53 11.35 38.99
CA LYS A 836 20.67 12.48 39.92
C LYS A 836 22.09 13.05 39.88
N LEU A 837 23.12 12.22 40.02
CA LEU A 837 24.53 12.64 39.99
C LEU A 837 24.93 13.23 38.64
N ALA A 838 24.50 12.62 37.53
CA ALA A 838 24.72 13.14 36.18
C ALA A 838 24.02 14.50 35.96
N SER A 839 22.84 14.73 36.54
CA SER A 839 22.18 16.05 36.48
C SER A 839 22.90 17.14 37.30
N GLN A 840 23.82 16.73 38.18
CA GLN A 840 24.70 17.61 38.97
C GLN A 840 26.11 17.73 38.36
N GLY A 841 26.30 17.26 37.12
CA GLY A 841 27.58 17.35 36.39
C GLY A 841 28.66 16.36 36.85
N GLN A 842 28.33 15.40 37.71
CA GLN A 842 29.29 14.44 38.24
C GLN A 842 29.50 13.25 37.28
N PRO A 843 30.72 12.67 37.22
CA PRO A 843 31.02 11.52 36.37
C PRO A 843 30.29 10.24 36.84
N PRO A 844 30.24 9.18 36.00
CA PRO A 844 29.65 7.90 36.39
C PRO A 844 30.31 7.30 37.63
N ALA A 845 29.49 6.76 38.54
CA ALA A 845 29.95 6.18 39.81
C ALA A 845 30.87 4.95 39.64
N ARG A 846 30.86 4.29 38.47
CA ARG A 846 31.71 3.15 38.10
C ARG A 846 32.03 3.18 36.61
N GLU A 847 33.21 2.70 36.21
CA GLU A 847 33.58 2.49 34.79
C GLU A 847 32.70 1.44 34.08
N THR A 848 32.01 0.58 34.84
CA THR A 848 31.08 -0.42 34.32
C THR A 848 29.72 0.16 33.92
N THR A 849 29.41 1.40 34.33
CA THR A 849 28.10 2.04 34.13
C THR A 849 27.99 2.68 32.74
N PHE A 850 27.00 2.27 31.95
CA PHE A 850 26.73 2.80 30.62
C PHE A 850 25.96 4.13 30.68
N GLN A 851 26.29 5.08 29.81
CA GLN A 851 25.70 6.43 29.83
C GLN A 851 24.19 6.50 29.55
N HIS A 852 23.60 5.43 28.98
CA HIS A 852 22.18 5.39 28.61
C HIS A 852 21.64 3.97 28.75
N SER A 853 20.51 3.82 29.44
CA SER A 853 19.79 2.57 29.66
C SER A 853 18.32 2.69 29.21
N TYR A 854 17.61 1.57 29.12
CA TYR A 854 16.16 1.60 28.94
C TYR A 854 15.44 2.11 30.20
N VAL A 855 15.93 1.77 31.40
CA VAL A 855 15.40 2.30 32.66
C VAL A 855 15.46 3.83 32.70
N ASP A 856 16.51 4.46 32.18
CA ASP A 856 16.60 5.93 32.12
C ASP A 856 15.46 6.54 31.31
N THR A 857 15.07 5.85 30.22
CA THR A 857 13.94 6.22 29.35
C THR A 857 12.61 6.01 30.08
N LEU A 858 12.47 4.91 30.84
CA LEU A 858 11.26 4.63 31.63
C LEU A 858 11.04 5.65 32.75
N LEU A 859 12.11 6.11 33.41
CA LEU A 859 12.04 7.14 34.45
C LEU A 859 11.54 8.50 33.92
N ASP A 860 11.74 8.81 32.64
CA ASP A 860 11.23 10.03 31.98
C ASP A 860 9.78 9.90 31.48
N VAL A 861 9.16 8.72 31.56
CA VAL A 861 7.78 8.54 31.08
C VAL A 861 6.80 9.22 32.02
N LYS A 862 6.23 10.33 31.55
CA LYS A 862 5.03 10.98 32.10
C LYS A 862 3.80 10.56 31.29
N ILE A 863 2.71 10.24 31.97
CA ILE A 863 1.46 9.74 31.36
C ILE A 863 0.43 10.87 31.27
N PRO A 864 0.17 11.47 30.08
CA PRO A 864 -0.66 12.67 30.00
C PRO A 864 -2.14 12.42 30.31
N GLU A 865 -2.65 11.22 29.99
CA GLU A 865 -4.04 10.81 30.28
C GLU A 865 -4.29 10.61 31.79
N GLU A 866 -3.23 10.54 32.61
CA GLU A 866 -3.26 10.31 34.06
C GLU A 866 -2.49 11.43 34.79
N GLY A 867 -2.75 12.69 34.42
CA GLY A 867 -2.24 13.88 35.13
C GLY A 867 -0.73 14.08 35.07
N ASN A 868 -0.06 13.56 34.03
CA ASN A 868 1.40 13.50 33.93
C ASN A 868 2.08 12.72 35.08
N ARG A 869 1.42 11.72 35.68
CA ARG A 869 2.09 10.81 36.63
C ARG A 869 3.28 10.11 35.97
N SER A 870 4.28 9.76 36.78
CA SER A 870 5.34 8.82 36.37
C SER A 870 4.84 7.38 36.42
N LEU A 871 5.59 6.48 35.76
CA LEU A 871 5.48 5.04 36.00
C LEU A 871 5.87 4.70 37.44
N THR A 872 5.13 3.76 38.04
CA THR A 872 5.43 3.16 39.34
C THR A 872 6.55 2.13 39.22
N ASP A 873 7.21 1.80 40.33
CA ASP A 873 8.27 0.78 40.37
C ASP A 873 7.82 -0.56 39.79
N GLY A 874 6.59 -0.99 40.11
CA GLY A 874 6.01 -2.21 39.57
C GLY A 874 5.79 -2.16 38.06
N GLU A 875 5.38 -1.00 37.51
CA GLU A 875 5.28 -0.80 36.06
C GLU A 875 6.65 -0.82 35.39
N ILE A 876 7.69 -0.23 36.01
CA ILE A 876 9.06 -0.25 35.48
C ILE A 876 9.60 -1.69 35.46
N ILE A 877 9.48 -2.44 36.56
CA ILE A 877 9.89 -3.87 36.63
C ILE A 877 9.19 -4.69 35.54
N THR A 878 7.87 -4.52 35.40
CA THR A 878 7.05 -5.24 34.39
C THR A 878 7.25 -4.69 32.95
N LEU A 879 8.08 -3.67 32.75
CA LEU A 879 8.52 -3.20 31.43
C LEU A 879 9.95 -3.65 31.10
N CYS A 880 10.75 -3.98 32.12
CA CYS A 880 12.08 -4.57 31.98
C CYS A 880 12.04 -6.11 31.81
N SER A 881 10.94 -6.75 32.22
CA SER A 881 10.54 -8.16 32.00
C SER A 881 9.63 -8.28 30.77
#